data_AF-A0A6J1NNA2-F1
#
_entry.id   AF-A0A6J1NNA2-F1
#
_cell.length_a   1.000
_cell.length_b   1.000
_cell.length_c   1.000
_cell.angle_alpha   90.00
_cell.angle_beta   90.00
_cell.angle_gamma   90.00
#
_symmetry.space_group_name_H-M   'P 1'
#
loop_
_entity.id
_entity.type
_entity.pdbx_description
1 polymer ?
#
loop_
_entity_poly.entity_id
_entity_poly.type
_entity_poly.pdbx_seq_one_letter_code
_entity_poly.pdbx_strand_id
1 'polypeptide(L)'
;MRTVFSDTNFLNLARYLSGWTLRMRRRRARACGQWRAALPALPAPRRAELATQALLDLQRHVFCDLEELDVRRIEAAASLCPHIFGAPALTADSGAVGPLSRQLLALVDAVQPATPVELYALRSDCIHGNIVLTFQRKNEFCKIISSTCEKTHHELSKHDLNVYVYKTLFRAYFLRKMTQNVSDGSHAHDARCDVLLNDSHFKEQFCTLLYEYAVIRTLFDYYAFWPHYETIVQTKQQLDALLNDILNDITIETKDAIYSCLTTSLTKEGFYWPFARKLFDIKFDEVTSKVKDELSKEPETSNASPENSEMEPNNELDYTLDDEDDACENLENTPVESTSAEKHTEPTFEQHLEAKLKSFKSDSKSNKKSAKGNKSVLDVSDTVFDGTTKYADEVQWEQVIGLPTFEEVITNNAYYLNLQAEARYSSDESLRFLARSRVTLRSMLVVLLRNGDALLRELAREGWEPSRPRAFISYYVNHTDRKSFMLCGRSLVGAPWEHAMSTAALLDYLGELVAREGPALDSMYWDFVNIVLSSLMDSLAQTASRWECTNVATLLRAATGLLARVEACLRALRGQAGCAELLQEWDDIFYPEINKHLLKLLLLVLRSTAAPVTASSAASLGSLVRAATLMRWHAAHAGRPLARCAADAAGALAGVRHPAYKYLAFRTLQLLAHELLQADAEALNKWAAADDERRPRPALCCALLGDALDELQQLADAALADVTLGESVCELVPFSDSHSATLGYMLLAAAALGQSSLARGDLRQVVAERFRERKYADGLVWCALRLLPADVAAYAFKGGAPLGAERLQCFHRLPALDVLERVHGGVVGALACYVLTETLRGPGAAGARGWCGVAPALAEGGLRRLVAAAVTPELVRAQLRQLQDHAHKLQDARITVLRNRAEVRCVLATDGAELELSLALAADHPLTPPAVSTPPKTPPFVNNSLNIFLASQNGSVLAALEMWTKVVKSRLQSSPRCYVCYSRLHVGNWSLPKTKCQQCRNKFHSTCLVRTLRPTAACTPAPGA
;
A
#
# COMPACT_ATOMS: atom_id res chain seq x y z
N MET A 1 42.17 -60.21 -34.71
CA MET A 1 42.03 -58.75 -34.98
C MET A 1 40.59 -58.38 -35.39
N ARG A 2 39.62 -58.92 -34.64
CA ARG A 2 38.20 -58.55 -34.62
C ARG A 2 37.85 -58.51 -33.13
N THR A 3 36.87 -57.67 -32.77
CA THR A 3 36.13 -57.65 -31.50
C THR A 3 36.95 -57.42 -30.23
N VAL A 4 36.82 -56.23 -29.62
CA VAL A 4 36.71 -55.89 -28.18
C VAL A 4 37.01 -54.38 -28.05
N PHE A 5 36.06 -53.54 -28.46
CA PHE A 5 35.90 -52.20 -27.88
C PHE A 5 34.53 -52.24 -27.22
N SER A 6 34.55 -52.43 -25.91
CA SER A 6 33.52 -53.09 -25.12
C SER A 6 32.36 -52.18 -24.73
N ASP A 7 31.17 -52.79 -24.70
CA ASP A 7 29.89 -52.36 -24.10
C ASP A 7 29.97 -51.86 -22.64
N THR A 8 31.14 -51.81 -22.02
CA THR A 8 31.36 -51.44 -20.61
C THR A 8 31.15 -49.95 -20.33
N ASN A 9 31.51 -49.06 -21.27
CA ASN A 9 31.22 -47.62 -21.12
C ASN A 9 29.73 -47.30 -21.29
N PHE A 10 29.02 -48.12 -22.07
CA PHE A 10 27.59 -48.02 -22.31
C PHE A 10 26.74 -48.57 -21.15
N LEU A 11 27.12 -49.72 -20.58
CA LEU A 11 26.55 -50.23 -19.33
C LEU A 11 26.76 -49.25 -18.17
N ASN A 12 27.85 -48.48 -18.18
CA ASN A 12 28.06 -47.41 -17.21
C ASN A 12 27.14 -46.21 -17.45
N LEU A 13 26.79 -45.84 -18.69
CA LEU A 13 25.77 -44.84 -19.01
C LEU A 13 24.37 -45.32 -18.57
N ALA A 14 23.98 -46.54 -18.92
CA ALA A 14 22.70 -47.12 -18.47
C ALA A 14 22.65 -47.23 -16.93
N ARG A 15 23.75 -47.62 -16.25
CA ARG A 15 23.88 -47.59 -14.78
C ARG A 15 23.99 -46.17 -14.20
N TYR A 16 24.43 -45.20 -14.98
CA TYR A 16 24.53 -43.79 -14.58
C TYR A 16 23.18 -43.09 -14.68
N LEU A 17 22.35 -43.36 -15.69
CA LEU A 17 20.97 -42.86 -15.76
C LEU A 17 20.03 -43.61 -14.80
N SER A 18 20.25 -44.91 -14.58
CA SER A 18 19.50 -45.71 -13.60
C SER A 18 20.01 -45.62 -12.15
N GLY A 19 21.16 -44.97 -11.92
CA GLY A 19 21.85 -44.94 -10.61
C GLY A 19 21.88 -43.57 -9.92
N TRP A 20 21.00 -42.63 -10.27
CA TRP A 20 20.93 -41.30 -9.65
C TRP A 20 20.32 -41.35 -8.25
N THR A 21 21.11 -41.79 -7.27
CA THR A 21 20.91 -41.43 -5.86
C THR A 21 22.22 -40.97 -5.18
N LEU A 22 22.12 -39.77 -4.61
CA LEU A 22 22.77 -39.23 -3.41
C LEU A 22 24.28 -38.95 -3.28
N ARG A 23 25.17 -39.30 -4.20
CA ARG A 23 26.56 -38.80 -4.12
C ARG A 23 27.09 -38.55 -5.50
N MET A 24 27.57 -37.33 -5.81
CA MET A 24 28.85 -37.03 -6.50
C MET A 24 28.96 -35.55 -6.93
N ARG A 25 29.67 -34.72 -6.15
CA ARG A 25 30.21 -33.42 -6.61
C ARG A 25 31.57 -33.52 -7.31
N ARG A 26 32.32 -34.63 -7.15
CA ARG A 26 33.73 -34.75 -7.60
C ARG A 26 34.00 -35.59 -8.86
N ARG A 27 33.02 -36.33 -9.42
CA ARG A 27 33.19 -37.10 -10.68
C ARG A 27 32.72 -36.38 -11.95
N ARG A 28 32.18 -35.15 -11.84
CA ARG A 28 31.71 -34.31 -12.97
C ARG A 28 32.76 -34.14 -14.08
N ALA A 29 34.02 -33.88 -13.75
CA ALA A 29 35.06 -33.59 -14.74
C ALA A 29 35.59 -34.85 -15.48
N ARG A 30 35.72 -35.99 -14.79
CA ARG A 30 36.29 -37.22 -15.40
C ARG A 30 35.26 -37.99 -16.25
N ALA A 31 33.98 -38.00 -15.85
CA ALA A 31 32.93 -38.68 -16.60
C ALA A 31 32.51 -37.89 -17.84
N CYS A 32 32.38 -36.55 -17.74
CA CYS A 32 32.07 -35.69 -18.89
C CYS A 32 33.16 -35.78 -20.00
N GLY A 33 34.42 -36.00 -19.61
CA GLY A 33 35.53 -36.28 -20.53
C GLY A 33 35.42 -37.60 -21.31
N GLN A 34 34.83 -38.66 -20.73
CA GLN A 34 34.65 -39.95 -21.42
C GLN A 34 33.53 -39.91 -22.47
N TRP A 35 32.51 -39.06 -22.27
CA TRP A 35 31.42 -38.85 -23.22
C TRP A 35 31.81 -37.96 -24.41
N ARG A 36 32.66 -36.96 -24.17
CA ARG A 36 33.23 -36.06 -25.20
C ARG A 36 33.88 -36.84 -26.35
N ALA A 37 34.46 -38.00 -26.08
CA ALA A 37 35.13 -38.84 -27.08
C ALA A 37 34.26 -39.98 -27.65
N ALA A 38 33.25 -40.45 -26.92
CA ALA A 38 32.53 -41.69 -27.27
C ALA A 38 31.28 -41.48 -28.15
N LEU A 39 30.55 -40.37 -27.98
CA LEU A 39 29.30 -40.11 -28.72
C LEU A 39 29.53 -39.81 -30.21
N PRO A 40 30.54 -39.03 -30.62
CA PRO A 40 30.86 -38.80 -32.03
C PRO A 40 31.36 -40.06 -32.77
N ALA A 41 31.89 -41.04 -32.04
CA ALA A 41 32.51 -42.25 -32.59
C ALA A 41 31.51 -43.37 -32.98
N LEU A 42 30.20 -43.18 -32.75
CA LEU A 42 29.16 -44.17 -33.02
C LEU A 42 28.51 -43.98 -34.42
N PRO A 43 28.00 -45.05 -35.06
CA PRO A 43 27.24 -44.96 -36.32
C PRO A 43 26.00 -44.06 -36.17
N ALA A 44 25.68 -43.28 -37.20
CA ALA A 44 24.54 -42.33 -37.22
C ALA A 44 23.19 -42.89 -36.70
N PRO A 45 22.71 -44.08 -37.11
CA PRO A 45 21.41 -44.60 -36.64
C PRO A 45 21.42 -44.91 -35.14
N ARG A 46 22.54 -45.44 -34.62
CA ARG A 46 22.69 -45.79 -33.20
C ARG A 46 22.89 -44.55 -32.31
N ARG A 47 23.44 -43.46 -32.86
CA ARG A 47 23.49 -42.15 -32.18
C ARG A 47 22.10 -41.53 -32.02
N ALA A 48 21.26 -41.59 -33.05
CA ALA A 48 19.91 -41.04 -33.01
C ALA A 48 19.00 -41.78 -32.01
N GLU A 49 19.08 -43.10 -31.97
CA GLU A 49 18.33 -43.94 -31.01
C GLU A 49 18.73 -43.65 -29.56
N LEU A 50 20.03 -43.57 -29.28
CA LEU A 50 20.55 -43.28 -27.94
C LEU A 50 20.30 -41.84 -27.51
N ALA A 51 20.38 -40.88 -28.43
CA ALA A 51 19.98 -39.51 -28.16
C ALA A 51 18.50 -39.46 -27.77
N THR A 52 17.63 -40.11 -28.53
CA THR A 52 16.18 -40.19 -28.24
C THR A 52 15.90 -40.79 -26.86
N GLN A 53 16.58 -41.88 -26.50
CA GLN A 53 16.43 -42.50 -25.18
C GLN A 53 16.91 -41.58 -24.06
N ALA A 54 18.04 -40.88 -24.24
CA ALA A 54 18.53 -39.90 -23.29
C ALA A 54 17.57 -38.71 -23.11
N LEU A 55 16.89 -38.26 -24.19
CA LEU A 55 15.87 -37.22 -24.11
C LEU A 55 14.65 -37.66 -23.29
N LEU A 56 14.19 -38.91 -23.45
CA LEU A 56 13.08 -39.48 -22.67
C LEU A 56 13.43 -39.60 -21.19
N ASP A 57 14.64 -40.07 -20.87
CA ASP A 57 15.10 -40.18 -19.49
C ASP A 57 15.30 -38.81 -18.84
N LEU A 58 15.76 -37.81 -19.61
CA LEU A 58 15.88 -36.42 -19.16
C LEU A 58 14.50 -35.81 -18.87
N GLN A 59 13.52 -36.01 -19.75
CA GLN A 59 12.14 -35.58 -19.51
C GLN A 59 11.58 -36.20 -18.23
N ARG A 60 11.72 -37.53 -18.06
CA ARG A 60 11.29 -38.22 -16.84
C ARG A 60 11.98 -37.66 -15.60
N HIS A 61 13.26 -37.31 -15.68
CA HIS A 61 14.01 -36.75 -14.57
C HIS A 61 13.56 -35.32 -14.21
N VAL A 62 13.22 -34.49 -15.20
CA VAL A 62 12.71 -33.14 -14.95
C VAL A 62 11.34 -33.18 -14.24
N PHE A 63 10.47 -34.12 -14.62
CA PHE A 63 9.07 -34.21 -14.17
C PHE A 63 8.76 -35.37 -13.20
N CYS A 64 9.77 -36.04 -12.61
CA CYS A 64 9.53 -37.20 -11.74
C CYS A 64 8.86 -36.87 -10.39
N ASP A 65 9.11 -35.67 -9.86
CA ASP A 65 8.55 -35.17 -8.61
C ASP A 65 8.24 -33.67 -8.74
N LEU A 66 6.95 -33.35 -8.81
CA LEU A 66 6.44 -31.99 -9.00
C LEU A 66 5.83 -31.42 -7.72
N GLU A 67 6.13 -31.97 -6.54
CA GLU A 67 5.59 -31.44 -5.28
C GLU A 67 6.27 -30.13 -4.87
N GLU A 68 7.58 -30.02 -5.07
CA GLU A 68 8.39 -28.84 -4.76
C GLU A 68 9.23 -28.39 -5.97
N LEU A 69 9.58 -27.10 -5.99
CA LEU A 69 10.41 -26.52 -7.04
C LEU A 69 11.89 -26.84 -6.78
N ASP A 70 12.49 -27.72 -7.57
CA ASP A 70 13.92 -28.01 -7.55
C ASP A 70 14.63 -27.38 -8.75
N VAL A 71 14.99 -26.10 -8.60
CA VAL A 71 15.72 -25.33 -9.62
C VAL A 71 17.05 -26.00 -9.99
N ARG A 72 17.72 -26.66 -9.03
CA ARG A 72 19.01 -27.31 -9.27
C ARG A 72 18.87 -28.54 -10.16
N ARG A 73 17.78 -29.30 -10.00
CA ARG A 73 17.44 -30.43 -10.87
C ARG A 73 17.21 -29.96 -12.31
N ILE A 74 16.43 -28.89 -12.47
CA ILE A 74 16.15 -28.29 -13.79
C ILE A 74 17.44 -27.81 -14.45
N GLU A 75 18.25 -27.03 -13.74
CA GLU A 75 19.53 -26.54 -14.26
C GLU A 75 20.49 -27.69 -14.60
N ALA A 76 20.56 -28.73 -13.76
CA ALA A 76 21.41 -29.89 -14.00
C ALA A 76 20.98 -30.65 -15.26
N ALA A 77 19.67 -30.84 -15.47
CA ALA A 77 19.14 -31.45 -16.69
C ALA A 77 19.46 -30.60 -17.93
N ALA A 78 19.18 -29.29 -17.89
CA ALA A 78 19.46 -28.38 -18.99
C ALA A 78 20.96 -28.28 -19.33
N SER A 79 21.84 -28.40 -18.33
CA SER A 79 23.30 -28.37 -18.52
C SER A 79 23.84 -29.60 -19.28
N LEU A 80 23.07 -30.69 -19.38
CA LEU A 80 23.45 -31.86 -20.18
C LEU A 80 23.17 -31.66 -21.68
N CYS A 81 22.22 -30.79 -22.02
CA CYS A 81 21.75 -30.56 -23.38
C CYS A 81 22.87 -30.21 -24.37
N PRO A 82 23.78 -29.24 -24.10
CA PRO A 82 24.87 -28.93 -25.03
C PRO A 82 25.77 -30.13 -25.35
N HIS A 83 25.88 -31.10 -24.44
CA HIS A 83 26.67 -32.31 -24.63
C HIS A 83 25.91 -33.38 -25.42
N ILE A 84 24.59 -33.50 -25.21
CA ILE A 84 23.72 -34.41 -25.98
C ILE A 84 23.66 -33.99 -27.44
N PHE A 85 23.61 -32.68 -27.70
CA PHE A 85 23.46 -32.11 -29.05
C PHE A 85 24.79 -31.85 -29.79
N GLY A 86 25.95 -32.05 -29.14
CA GLY A 86 27.25 -31.88 -29.80
C GLY A 86 27.66 -30.42 -30.05
N ALA A 87 27.40 -29.53 -29.08
CA ALA A 87 27.54 -28.08 -29.21
C ALA A 87 28.95 -27.47 -29.45
N PRO A 88 30.12 -28.15 -29.30
CA PRO A 88 31.42 -27.54 -29.67
C PRO A 88 31.70 -27.50 -31.18
N ALA A 89 30.82 -28.00 -32.04
CA ALA A 89 31.00 -28.02 -33.51
C ALA A 89 29.87 -27.29 -34.28
N LEU A 90 29.31 -26.22 -33.71
CA LEU A 90 28.35 -25.35 -34.40
C LEU A 90 29.07 -24.45 -35.41
N THR A 91 29.46 -25.02 -36.55
CA THR A 91 29.87 -24.28 -37.76
C THR A 91 28.95 -24.68 -38.90
N ALA A 92 28.20 -23.71 -39.45
CA ALA A 92 27.42 -23.69 -40.70
C ALA A 92 26.46 -24.87 -41.06
N ASP A 93 26.75 -26.11 -40.70
CA ASP A 93 25.88 -27.28 -40.88
C ASP A 93 24.96 -27.49 -39.67
N SER A 94 23.93 -26.64 -39.56
CA SER A 94 22.91 -26.61 -38.51
C SER A 94 21.89 -27.76 -38.54
N GLY A 95 22.01 -28.71 -39.47
CA GLY A 95 20.95 -29.69 -39.79
C GLY A 95 20.62 -30.71 -38.68
N ALA A 96 21.55 -31.02 -37.77
CA ALA A 96 21.38 -32.10 -36.77
C ALA A 96 20.91 -31.64 -35.38
N VAL A 97 21.22 -30.39 -34.98
CA VAL A 97 20.86 -29.85 -33.66
C VAL A 97 19.37 -29.50 -33.61
N GLY A 98 18.84 -28.92 -34.69
CA GLY A 98 17.46 -28.46 -34.77
C GLY A 98 16.38 -29.55 -34.62
N PRO A 99 16.50 -30.76 -35.22
CA PRO A 99 15.49 -31.81 -35.07
C PRO A 99 15.45 -32.42 -33.66
N LEU A 100 16.61 -32.63 -33.03
CA LEU A 100 16.70 -33.21 -31.69
C LEU A 100 16.28 -32.21 -30.60
N SER A 101 16.61 -30.92 -30.74
CA SER A 101 16.11 -29.87 -29.84
C SER A 101 14.59 -29.72 -29.94
N ARG A 102 14.04 -29.78 -31.17
CA ARG A 102 12.59 -29.82 -31.41
C ARG A 102 11.94 -31.01 -30.73
N GLN A 103 12.53 -32.21 -30.83
CA GLN A 103 12.01 -33.40 -30.18
C GLN A 103 12.02 -33.29 -28.65
N LEU A 104 13.10 -32.77 -28.06
CA LEU A 104 13.18 -32.56 -26.61
C LEU A 104 12.12 -31.59 -26.11
N LEU A 105 12.03 -30.40 -26.73
CA LEU A 105 11.09 -29.38 -26.29
C LEU A 105 9.64 -29.81 -26.57
N ALA A 106 9.36 -30.55 -27.64
CA ALA A 106 8.06 -31.16 -27.87
C ALA A 106 7.68 -32.18 -26.80
N LEU A 107 8.64 -32.98 -26.30
CA LEU A 107 8.40 -33.89 -25.18
C LEU A 107 8.10 -33.12 -23.88
N VAL A 108 8.89 -32.08 -23.58
CA VAL A 108 8.64 -31.20 -22.42
C VAL A 108 7.26 -30.54 -22.54
N ASP A 109 6.90 -30.06 -23.73
CA ASP A 109 5.61 -29.44 -24.02
C ASP A 109 4.44 -30.43 -24.08
N ALA A 110 4.68 -31.74 -24.14
CA ALA A 110 3.63 -32.74 -24.03
C ALA A 110 3.08 -32.85 -22.60
N VAL A 111 3.85 -32.43 -21.59
CA VAL A 111 3.40 -32.37 -20.19
C VAL A 111 2.68 -31.04 -20.00
N GLN A 112 1.36 -31.08 -19.84
CA GLN A 112 0.52 -29.91 -19.71
C GLN A 112 -0.22 -29.92 -18.37
N PRO A 113 -0.45 -28.75 -17.77
CA PRO A 113 -1.30 -28.66 -16.59
C PRO A 113 -2.74 -29.08 -16.93
N ALA A 114 -3.50 -29.53 -15.93
CA ALA A 114 -4.90 -29.92 -16.12
C ALA A 114 -5.76 -28.71 -16.51
N THR A 115 -5.45 -27.54 -15.94
CA THR A 115 -6.01 -26.25 -16.37
C THR A 115 -4.85 -25.33 -16.76
N PRO A 116 -4.87 -24.71 -17.97
CA PRO A 116 -3.82 -23.79 -18.40
C PRO A 116 -3.62 -22.63 -17.43
N VAL A 117 -2.37 -22.39 -17.03
CA VAL A 117 -1.99 -21.35 -16.05
C VAL A 117 -2.31 -19.95 -16.59
N GLU A 118 -2.27 -19.78 -17.90
CA GLU A 118 -2.61 -18.55 -18.62
C GLU A 118 -4.03 -18.07 -18.34
N LEU A 119 -4.98 -18.99 -18.10
CA LEU A 119 -6.37 -18.65 -17.79
C LEU A 119 -6.48 -17.84 -16.48
N TYR A 120 -5.65 -18.19 -15.49
CA TYR A 120 -5.61 -17.58 -14.16
C TYR A 120 -4.96 -16.19 -14.18
N ALA A 121 -3.85 -16.06 -14.93
CA ALA A 121 -3.23 -14.78 -15.20
C ALA A 121 -4.18 -13.85 -15.97
N LEU A 122 -4.82 -14.35 -17.02
CA LEU A 122 -5.74 -13.59 -17.86
C LEU A 122 -6.93 -13.06 -17.08
N ARG A 123 -7.54 -13.91 -16.23
CA ARG A 123 -8.64 -13.49 -15.36
C ARG A 123 -8.22 -12.32 -14.47
N SER A 124 -7.02 -12.38 -13.91
CA SER A 124 -6.48 -11.32 -13.04
C SER A 124 -6.22 -10.03 -13.81
N ASP A 125 -5.64 -10.10 -15.01
CA ASP A 125 -5.43 -8.94 -15.88
C ASP A 125 -6.75 -8.32 -16.33
N CYS A 126 -7.79 -9.12 -16.58
CA CYS A 126 -9.11 -8.61 -16.87
C CYS A 126 -9.74 -7.88 -15.68
N ILE A 127 -9.68 -8.47 -14.48
CA ILE A 127 -10.21 -7.85 -13.26
C ILE A 127 -9.55 -6.48 -13.01
N HIS A 128 -8.25 -6.38 -13.25
CA HIS A 128 -7.46 -5.16 -13.05
C HIS A 128 -7.51 -4.18 -14.23
N GLY A 129 -8.24 -4.49 -15.30
CA GLY A 129 -8.40 -3.61 -16.46
C GLY A 129 -7.20 -3.54 -17.40
N ASN A 130 -6.21 -4.43 -17.24
CA ASN A 130 -5.02 -4.50 -18.09
C ASN A 130 -5.33 -5.11 -19.46
N ILE A 131 -6.24 -6.10 -19.51
CA ILE A 131 -6.67 -6.76 -20.74
C ILE A 131 -8.19 -6.69 -20.85
N VAL A 132 -8.69 -6.03 -21.90
CA VAL A 132 -10.13 -5.91 -22.18
C VAL A 132 -10.49 -6.81 -23.37
N LEU A 133 -11.23 -7.90 -23.11
CA LEU A 133 -11.49 -9.00 -24.05
C LEU A 133 -12.79 -8.85 -24.87
N THR A 134 -12.97 -7.74 -25.60
CA THR A 134 -14.25 -7.50 -26.31
C THR A 134 -14.38 -8.15 -27.69
N PHE A 135 -13.27 -8.49 -28.37
CA PHE A 135 -13.29 -9.01 -29.76
C PHE A 135 -12.65 -10.39 -29.96
N GLN A 136 -12.10 -11.03 -28.93
CA GLN A 136 -11.38 -12.30 -29.05
C GLN A 136 -12.28 -13.54 -28.93
N ARG A 137 -13.45 -13.55 -29.58
CA ARG A 137 -14.43 -14.65 -29.47
C ARG A 137 -13.93 -16.01 -29.96
N LYS A 138 -12.88 -16.03 -30.79
CA LYS A 138 -12.26 -17.27 -31.29
C LYS A 138 -11.27 -17.88 -30.27
N ASN A 139 -10.81 -17.11 -29.28
CA ASN A 139 -9.87 -17.59 -28.28
C ASN A 139 -10.63 -18.38 -27.19
N GLU A 140 -10.20 -19.62 -26.93
CA GLU A 140 -10.85 -20.52 -25.97
C GLU A 140 -10.81 -19.98 -24.53
N PHE A 141 -9.73 -19.31 -24.12
CA PHE A 141 -9.64 -18.70 -22.78
C PHE A 141 -10.70 -17.61 -22.58
N CYS A 142 -10.95 -16.81 -23.61
CA CYS A 142 -11.97 -15.77 -23.57
C CYS A 142 -13.38 -16.36 -23.38
N LYS A 143 -13.67 -17.50 -24.03
CA LYS A 143 -14.95 -18.22 -23.87
C LYS A 143 -15.11 -18.78 -22.46
N ILE A 144 -14.03 -19.33 -21.90
CA ILE A 144 -14.03 -19.84 -20.52
C ILE A 144 -14.26 -18.70 -19.52
N ILE A 145 -13.56 -17.57 -19.64
CA ILE A 145 -13.78 -16.41 -18.75
C ILE A 145 -15.21 -15.89 -18.88
N SER A 146 -15.70 -15.71 -20.12
CA SER A 146 -17.06 -15.20 -20.37
C SER A 146 -18.14 -16.11 -19.80
N SER A 147 -17.96 -17.44 -19.84
CA SER A 147 -18.92 -18.41 -19.28
C SER A 147 -18.80 -18.61 -17.77
N THR A 148 -17.67 -18.25 -17.16
CA THR A 148 -17.41 -18.38 -15.71
C THR A 148 -17.52 -17.06 -14.95
N CYS A 149 -17.69 -15.91 -15.63
CA CYS A 149 -17.63 -14.58 -15.02
C CYS A 149 -18.67 -14.30 -13.91
N GLU A 150 -19.81 -15.01 -13.93
CA GLU A 150 -20.89 -14.88 -12.93
C GLU A 150 -20.85 -15.96 -11.84
N LYS A 151 -19.97 -16.96 -11.98
CA LYS A 151 -19.87 -18.11 -11.10
C LYS A 151 -18.64 -17.98 -10.20
N THR A 152 -18.67 -18.66 -9.07
CA THR A 152 -17.44 -19.00 -8.34
C THR A 152 -16.61 -19.95 -9.21
N HIS A 153 -15.30 -19.73 -9.24
CA HIS A 153 -14.37 -20.52 -10.06
C HIS A 153 -13.30 -21.13 -9.16
N HIS A 154 -12.73 -22.25 -9.62
CA HIS A 154 -11.60 -22.86 -8.94
C HIS A 154 -10.35 -22.01 -9.13
N GLU A 155 -9.50 -21.99 -8.10
CA GLU A 155 -8.23 -21.27 -8.10
C GLU A 155 -7.08 -22.15 -8.59
N LEU A 156 -5.96 -21.52 -8.97
CA LEU A 156 -4.71 -22.14 -9.41
C LEU A 156 -4.27 -23.23 -8.43
N SER A 157 -3.98 -24.42 -8.95
CA SER A 157 -3.45 -25.52 -8.15
C SER A 157 -1.91 -25.44 -8.09
N LYS A 158 -1.33 -25.89 -6.97
CA LYS A 158 0.13 -25.98 -6.82
C LYS A 158 0.76 -26.86 -7.90
N HIS A 159 0.08 -27.96 -8.25
CA HIS A 159 0.55 -28.91 -9.26
C HIS A 159 0.58 -28.28 -10.66
N ASP A 160 -0.51 -27.62 -11.08
CA ASP A 160 -0.58 -26.97 -12.40
C ASP A 160 0.48 -25.87 -12.53
N LEU A 161 0.69 -25.07 -11.48
CA LEU A 161 1.78 -24.10 -11.46
C LEU A 161 3.14 -24.78 -11.59
N ASN A 162 3.40 -25.85 -10.82
CA ASN A 162 4.68 -26.54 -10.87
C ASN A 162 4.95 -27.12 -12.27
N VAL A 163 3.97 -27.76 -12.92
CA VAL A 163 4.13 -28.23 -14.31
C VAL A 163 4.56 -27.09 -15.23
N TYR A 164 3.87 -25.95 -15.13
CA TYR A 164 4.17 -24.76 -15.94
C TYR A 164 5.56 -24.19 -15.65
N VAL A 165 5.90 -24.00 -14.37
CA VAL A 165 7.20 -23.46 -13.93
C VAL A 165 8.36 -24.36 -14.36
N TYR A 166 8.24 -25.67 -14.20
CA TYR A 166 9.29 -26.62 -14.60
C TYR A 166 9.56 -26.56 -16.10
N LYS A 167 8.50 -26.50 -16.92
CA LYS A 167 8.60 -26.31 -18.36
C LYS A 167 9.29 -24.97 -18.72
N THR A 168 8.81 -23.87 -18.15
CA THR A 168 9.31 -22.52 -18.45
C THR A 168 10.78 -22.35 -18.02
N LEU A 169 11.13 -22.78 -16.80
CA LEU A 169 12.51 -22.73 -16.33
C LEU A 169 13.42 -23.67 -17.11
N PHE A 170 12.96 -24.88 -17.45
CA PHE A 170 13.74 -25.78 -18.28
C PHE A 170 14.07 -25.15 -19.65
N ARG A 171 13.09 -24.51 -20.30
CA ARG A 171 13.30 -23.77 -21.55
C ARG A 171 14.29 -22.62 -21.36
N ALA A 172 14.16 -21.83 -20.30
CA ALA A 172 15.07 -20.72 -20.00
C ALA A 172 16.51 -21.19 -19.80
N TYR A 173 16.70 -22.20 -18.95
CA TYR A 173 18.02 -22.79 -18.70
C TYR A 173 18.57 -23.47 -19.96
N PHE A 174 17.74 -24.17 -20.73
CA PHE A 174 18.15 -24.79 -21.99
C PHE A 174 18.67 -23.74 -22.97
N LEU A 175 17.91 -22.68 -23.22
CA LEU A 175 18.32 -21.59 -24.11
C LEU A 175 19.63 -20.96 -23.62
N ARG A 176 19.73 -20.62 -22.33
CA ARG A 176 20.95 -20.06 -21.75
C ARG A 176 22.15 -21.00 -21.89
N LYS A 177 21.99 -22.31 -21.63
CA LYS A 177 23.10 -23.29 -21.72
C LYS A 177 23.52 -23.55 -23.16
N MET A 178 22.61 -23.43 -24.13
CA MET A 178 22.93 -23.56 -25.56
C MET A 178 23.63 -22.32 -26.11
N THR A 179 23.29 -21.12 -25.60
CA THR A 179 23.94 -19.86 -25.96
C THR A 179 25.28 -19.64 -25.26
N GLN A 180 25.49 -20.23 -24.06
CA GLN A 180 26.77 -20.19 -23.34
C GLN A 180 27.93 -20.85 -24.12
N ASN A 181 29.07 -20.16 -24.19
CA ASN A 181 30.31 -20.66 -24.80
C ASN A 181 31.01 -21.72 -23.93
N VAL A 182 31.55 -22.78 -24.57
CA VAL A 182 32.41 -23.78 -23.93
C VAL A 182 33.88 -23.45 -24.24
N SER A 183 34.58 -22.87 -23.26
CA SER A 183 36.04 -22.61 -23.09
C SER A 183 36.77 -21.48 -23.84
N ASP A 184 37.46 -20.69 -23.00
CA ASP A 184 38.76 -20.00 -23.09
C ASP A 184 39.01 -18.85 -24.09
N GLY A 185 38.79 -17.62 -23.61
CA GLY A 185 39.80 -16.55 -23.67
C GLY A 185 40.13 -15.91 -25.02
N SER A 186 39.21 -15.92 -26.00
CA SER A 186 39.39 -15.13 -27.22
C SER A 186 38.14 -14.29 -27.52
N HIS A 187 38.36 -13.08 -28.02
CA HIS A 187 37.38 -12.03 -28.33
C HIS A 187 36.26 -12.39 -29.34
N ALA A 188 36.02 -13.68 -29.61
CA ALA A 188 34.86 -14.19 -30.36
C ALA A 188 33.62 -14.39 -29.46
N HIS A 189 33.43 -13.50 -28.47
CA HIS A 189 32.46 -13.66 -27.39
C HIS A 189 31.00 -13.41 -27.85
N ASP A 190 30.77 -12.55 -28.83
CA ASP A 190 29.41 -12.03 -29.15
C ASP A 190 28.66 -12.82 -30.25
N ALA A 191 29.36 -13.62 -31.07
CA ALA A 191 28.74 -14.20 -32.27
C ALA A 191 27.83 -15.41 -32.03
N ARG A 192 27.99 -16.16 -30.93
CA ARG A 192 27.28 -17.46 -30.77
C ARG A 192 25.81 -17.29 -30.40
N CYS A 193 25.51 -16.38 -29.48
CA CYS A 193 24.14 -16.08 -29.06
C CYS A 193 23.32 -15.57 -30.24
N ASP A 194 23.89 -14.64 -31.00
CA ASP A 194 23.29 -14.10 -32.22
C ASP A 194 23.09 -15.17 -33.30
N VAL A 195 24.09 -16.01 -33.57
CA VAL A 195 23.94 -17.09 -34.57
C VAL A 195 22.83 -18.06 -34.19
N LEU A 196 22.71 -18.40 -32.91
CA LEU A 196 21.69 -19.34 -32.44
C LEU A 196 20.30 -18.70 -32.41
N LEU A 197 20.16 -17.45 -31.98
CA LEU A 197 18.86 -16.75 -31.94
C LEU A 197 18.40 -16.25 -33.31
N ASN A 198 19.28 -16.22 -34.32
CA ASN A 198 18.88 -16.03 -35.70
C ASN A 198 18.26 -17.28 -36.34
N ASP A 199 18.53 -18.48 -35.81
CA ASP A 199 17.83 -19.71 -36.21
C ASP A 199 16.33 -19.64 -35.88
N SER A 200 15.49 -20.07 -36.82
CA SER A 200 14.04 -19.93 -36.71
C SER A 200 13.45 -20.67 -35.52
N HIS A 201 13.98 -21.85 -35.18
CA HIS A 201 13.48 -22.65 -34.07
C HIS A 201 13.86 -22.03 -32.72
N PHE A 202 15.12 -21.66 -32.52
CA PHE A 202 15.56 -21.07 -31.26
C PHE A 202 14.96 -19.68 -31.01
N LYS A 203 14.78 -18.89 -32.07
CA LYS A 203 14.04 -17.61 -32.00
C LYS A 203 12.61 -17.80 -31.55
N GLU A 204 11.91 -18.79 -32.08
CA GLU A 204 10.55 -19.12 -31.68
C GLU A 204 10.50 -19.53 -30.21
N GLN A 205 11.44 -20.37 -29.75
CA GLN A 205 11.52 -20.78 -28.35
C GLN A 205 11.84 -19.62 -27.41
N PHE A 206 12.69 -18.68 -27.81
CA PHE A 206 12.95 -17.47 -27.03
C PHE A 206 11.71 -16.57 -26.97
N CYS A 207 10.99 -16.41 -28.08
CA CYS A 207 9.70 -15.71 -28.10
C CYS A 207 8.69 -16.38 -27.15
N THR A 208 8.57 -17.71 -27.16
CA THR A 208 7.72 -18.46 -26.23
C THR A 208 8.13 -18.24 -24.77
N LEU A 209 9.43 -18.21 -24.48
CA LEU A 209 9.92 -17.88 -23.13
C LEU A 209 9.47 -16.49 -22.68
N LEU A 210 9.54 -15.48 -23.56
CA LEU A 210 9.06 -14.13 -23.25
C LEU A 210 7.55 -14.08 -23.00
N TYR A 211 6.78 -14.88 -23.73
CA TYR A 211 5.34 -15.07 -23.47
C TYR A 211 5.10 -15.67 -22.08
N GLU A 212 5.79 -16.77 -21.74
CA GLU A 212 5.65 -17.43 -20.44
C GLU A 212 6.11 -16.51 -19.30
N TYR A 213 7.15 -15.70 -19.54
CA TYR A 213 7.59 -14.66 -18.61
C TYR A 213 6.50 -13.60 -18.38
N ALA A 214 5.78 -13.16 -19.41
CA ALA A 214 4.66 -12.23 -19.26
C ALA A 214 3.53 -12.80 -18.38
N VAL A 215 3.24 -14.10 -18.51
CA VAL A 215 2.26 -14.81 -17.67
C VAL A 215 2.73 -14.87 -16.21
N ILE A 216 3.98 -15.30 -15.97
CA ILE A 216 4.57 -15.33 -14.61
C ILE A 216 4.62 -13.94 -13.99
N ARG A 217 4.90 -12.90 -14.78
CA ARG A 217 4.88 -11.49 -14.32
C ARG A 217 3.50 -11.08 -13.82
N THR A 218 2.43 -11.39 -14.57
CA THR A 218 1.07 -11.14 -14.11
C THR A 218 0.73 -11.89 -12.82
N LEU A 219 1.12 -13.16 -12.70
CA LEU A 219 0.91 -13.91 -11.46
C LEU A 219 1.70 -13.26 -10.30
N PHE A 220 2.93 -12.85 -10.54
CA PHE A 220 3.74 -12.14 -9.54
C PHE A 220 3.06 -10.85 -9.07
N ASP A 221 2.44 -10.09 -9.96
CA ASP A 221 1.80 -8.82 -9.62
C ASP A 221 0.49 -8.98 -8.82
N TYR A 222 -0.24 -10.10 -8.99
CA TYR A 222 -1.62 -10.22 -8.46
C TYR A 222 -1.91 -11.44 -7.58
N TYR A 223 -1.01 -12.44 -7.47
CA TYR A 223 -1.23 -13.66 -6.67
C TYR A 223 -0.58 -13.61 -5.28
N ALA A 224 -0.22 -12.44 -4.76
CA ALA A 224 0.38 -12.35 -3.43
C ALA A 224 -0.51 -12.89 -2.28
N PHE A 225 -1.83 -12.95 -2.52
CA PHE A 225 -2.79 -13.60 -1.62
C PHE A 225 -2.70 -15.13 -1.61
N TRP A 226 -2.03 -15.75 -2.58
CA TRP A 226 -2.08 -17.19 -2.77
C TRP A 226 -1.03 -17.92 -1.91
N PRO A 227 -1.36 -19.05 -1.24
CA PRO A 227 -0.45 -19.69 -0.27
C PRO A 227 0.91 -20.13 -0.81
N HIS A 228 1.00 -20.46 -2.11
CA HIS A 228 2.24 -20.89 -2.75
C HIS A 228 2.89 -19.79 -3.62
N TYR A 229 2.61 -18.52 -3.31
CA TYR A 229 3.18 -17.37 -4.01
C TYR A 229 4.71 -17.37 -4.05
N GLU A 230 5.37 -17.98 -3.07
CA GLU A 230 6.83 -18.10 -3.03
C GLU A 230 7.41 -18.77 -4.30
N THR A 231 6.73 -19.78 -4.83
CA THR A 231 7.13 -20.45 -6.07
C THR A 231 7.13 -19.48 -7.24
N ILE A 232 6.14 -18.58 -7.31
CA ILE A 232 6.03 -17.55 -8.36
C ILE A 232 7.18 -16.55 -8.24
N VAL A 233 7.47 -16.09 -7.01
CA VAL A 233 8.57 -15.15 -6.74
C VAL A 233 9.91 -15.75 -7.14
N GLN A 234 10.21 -16.96 -6.68
CA GLN A 234 11.46 -17.64 -7.01
C GLN A 234 11.59 -17.85 -8.52
N THR A 235 10.52 -18.29 -9.19
CA THR A 235 10.50 -18.46 -10.65
C THR A 235 10.79 -17.15 -11.37
N LYS A 236 10.10 -16.06 -11.01
CA LYS A 236 10.33 -14.75 -11.62
C LYS A 236 11.77 -14.30 -11.46
N GLN A 237 12.35 -14.42 -10.25
CA GLN A 237 13.74 -14.03 -9.99
C GLN A 237 14.73 -14.82 -10.85
N GLN A 238 14.51 -16.13 -11.02
CA GLN A 238 15.34 -16.97 -11.89
C GLN A 238 15.19 -16.58 -13.36
N LEU A 239 13.97 -16.32 -13.82
CA LEU A 239 13.71 -15.86 -15.19
C LEU A 239 14.32 -14.49 -15.46
N ASP A 240 14.22 -13.55 -14.51
CA ASP A 240 14.85 -12.23 -14.63
C ASP A 240 16.36 -12.36 -14.81
N ALA A 241 17.02 -13.17 -13.98
CA ALA A 241 18.45 -13.42 -14.09
C ALA A 241 18.82 -14.04 -15.45
N LEU A 242 18.12 -15.10 -15.87
CA LEU A 242 18.39 -15.81 -17.13
C LEU A 242 18.11 -14.96 -18.37
N LEU A 243 17.04 -14.16 -18.36
CA LEU A 243 16.72 -13.26 -19.47
C LEU A 243 17.75 -12.14 -19.57
N ASN A 244 18.11 -11.50 -18.46
CA ASN A 244 19.14 -10.44 -18.48
C ASN A 244 20.49 -11.00 -18.98
N ASP A 245 20.85 -12.20 -18.55
CA ASP A 245 22.03 -12.93 -19.03
C ASP A 245 22.03 -13.14 -20.55
N ILE A 246 20.89 -13.54 -21.12
CA ILE A 246 20.76 -13.75 -22.57
C ILE A 246 20.78 -12.41 -23.31
N LEU A 247 20.09 -11.39 -22.79
CA LEU A 247 19.98 -10.07 -23.42
C LEU A 247 21.31 -9.30 -23.44
N ASN A 248 22.19 -9.50 -22.45
CA ASN A 248 23.54 -8.94 -22.44
C ASN A 248 24.39 -9.42 -23.62
N ASP A 249 24.12 -10.63 -24.14
CA ASP A 249 24.92 -11.29 -25.18
C ASP A 249 24.31 -11.09 -26.59
N ILE A 250 23.32 -10.20 -26.78
CA ILE A 250 22.55 -10.02 -28.03
C ILE A 250 22.86 -8.68 -28.70
N THR A 251 23.05 -8.67 -30.02
CA THR A 251 23.19 -7.43 -30.81
C THR A 251 21.86 -6.75 -31.15
N ILE A 252 21.92 -5.47 -31.56
CA ILE A 252 20.75 -4.69 -32.00
C ILE A 252 20.06 -5.35 -33.22
N GLU A 253 20.83 -5.96 -34.13
CA GLU A 253 20.26 -6.66 -35.30
C GLU A 253 19.41 -7.87 -34.88
N THR A 254 19.92 -8.67 -33.94
CA THR A 254 19.18 -9.80 -33.37
C THR A 254 17.97 -9.32 -32.56
N LYS A 255 18.05 -8.17 -31.87
CA LYS A 255 16.89 -7.52 -31.23
C LYS A 255 15.78 -7.26 -32.23
N ASP A 256 16.09 -6.63 -33.37
CA ASP A 256 15.10 -6.31 -34.41
C ASP A 256 14.49 -7.59 -35.02
N ALA A 257 15.30 -8.64 -35.19
CA ALA A 257 14.83 -9.94 -35.65
C ALA A 257 13.86 -10.60 -34.66
N ILE A 258 14.14 -10.56 -33.36
CA ILE A 258 13.24 -11.06 -32.30
C ILE A 258 11.97 -10.20 -32.25
N TYR A 259 12.10 -8.89 -32.33
CA TYR A 259 10.97 -7.96 -32.31
C TYR A 259 10.00 -8.18 -33.49
N SER A 260 10.56 -8.43 -34.69
CA SER A 260 9.80 -8.81 -35.88
C SER A 260 9.10 -10.16 -35.71
N CYS A 261 9.76 -11.14 -35.07
CA CYS A 261 9.17 -12.44 -34.74
C CYS A 261 7.98 -12.29 -33.76
N LEU A 262 8.14 -11.52 -32.68
CA LEU A 262 7.06 -11.24 -31.72
C LEU A 262 5.88 -10.52 -32.37
N THR A 263 6.15 -9.58 -33.28
CA THR A 263 5.11 -8.89 -34.04
C THR A 263 4.37 -9.84 -34.98
N THR A 264 5.08 -10.80 -35.58
CA THR A 264 4.45 -11.85 -36.40
C THR A 264 3.56 -12.76 -35.54
N SER A 265 4.04 -13.23 -34.38
CA SER A 265 3.26 -14.07 -33.46
C SER A 265 2.02 -13.34 -32.93
N LEU A 266 2.14 -12.05 -32.62
CA LEU A 266 1.02 -11.19 -32.24
C LEU A 266 -0.10 -11.20 -33.29
N THR A 267 0.24 -11.02 -34.57
CA THR A 267 -0.78 -11.00 -35.65
C THR A 267 -1.47 -12.35 -35.85
N LYS A 268 -0.77 -13.45 -35.56
CA LYS A 268 -1.28 -14.82 -35.74
C LYS A 268 -2.17 -15.28 -34.59
N GLU A 269 -1.74 -15.07 -33.34
CA GLU A 269 -2.33 -15.73 -32.17
C GLU A 269 -3.07 -14.76 -31.23
N GLY A 270 -2.76 -13.46 -31.25
CA GLY A 270 -3.29 -12.50 -30.26
C GLY A 270 -2.84 -12.83 -28.83
N PHE A 271 -3.50 -12.36 -27.77
CA PHE A 271 -3.22 -12.75 -26.37
C PHE A 271 -2.04 -12.04 -25.68
N TYR A 272 -1.15 -12.74 -24.95
CA TYR A 272 -0.02 -12.18 -24.17
C TYR A 272 1.20 -11.79 -25.03
N TRP A 273 1.24 -12.11 -26.32
CA TRP A 273 2.30 -11.72 -27.24
C TRP A 273 2.65 -10.21 -27.28
N PRO A 274 1.71 -9.25 -27.25
CA PRO A 274 2.03 -7.82 -27.21
C PRO A 274 2.57 -7.37 -25.85
N PHE A 275 2.17 -8.04 -24.76
CA PHE A 275 2.76 -7.81 -23.43
C PHE A 275 4.20 -8.33 -23.39
N ALA A 276 4.45 -9.51 -23.95
CA ALA A 276 5.79 -10.07 -24.11
C ALA A 276 6.70 -9.15 -24.94
N ARG A 277 6.17 -8.61 -26.05
CA ARG A 277 6.88 -7.62 -26.89
C ARG A 277 7.27 -6.37 -26.09
N LYS A 278 6.32 -5.75 -25.41
CA LYS A 278 6.60 -4.54 -24.60
C LYS A 278 7.58 -4.81 -23.46
N LEU A 279 7.46 -5.97 -22.79
CA LEU A 279 8.38 -6.37 -21.72
C LEU A 279 9.80 -6.62 -22.25
N PHE A 280 9.93 -7.17 -23.45
CA PHE A 280 11.21 -7.33 -24.12
C PHE A 280 11.87 -5.98 -24.39
N ASP A 281 11.13 -5.00 -24.91
CA ASP A 281 11.64 -3.63 -25.12
C ASP A 281 12.15 -3.02 -23.82
N ILE A 282 11.33 -3.05 -22.76
CA ILE A 282 11.69 -2.49 -21.45
C ILE A 282 12.95 -3.15 -20.90
N LYS A 283 13.03 -4.49 -20.92
CA LYS A 283 14.21 -5.21 -20.41
C LYS A 283 15.46 -4.93 -21.22
N PHE A 284 15.34 -4.85 -22.54
CA PHE A 284 16.48 -4.54 -23.41
C PHE A 284 17.00 -3.11 -23.14
N ASP A 285 16.09 -2.16 -22.95
CA ASP A 285 16.45 -0.77 -22.62
C ASP A 285 17.07 -0.65 -21.20
N GLU A 286 16.58 -1.41 -20.22
CA GLU A 286 17.18 -1.53 -18.88
C GLU A 286 18.60 -2.11 -18.90
N VAL A 287 18.86 -3.09 -19.76
CA VAL A 287 20.19 -3.70 -19.93
C VAL A 287 21.15 -2.73 -20.61
N THR A 288 20.72 -2.13 -21.73
CA THR A 288 21.57 -1.20 -22.50
C THR A 288 21.89 0.10 -21.76
N SER A 289 20.98 0.59 -20.90
CA SER A 289 21.24 1.75 -20.03
C SER A 289 22.29 1.47 -18.95
N LYS A 290 22.24 0.29 -18.29
CA LYS A 290 23.25 -0.11 -17.30
C LYS A 290 24.66 -0.20 -17.87
N VAL A 291 24.79 -0.73 -19.09
CA VAL A 291 26.08 -0.79 -19.79
C VAL A 291 26.64 0.61 -20.05
N LYS A 292 25.79 1.59 -20.42
CA LYS A 292 26.20 2.99 -20.59
C LYS A 292 26.62 3.68 -19.27
N ASP A 293 25.94 3.36 -18.16
CA ASP A 293 26.27 3.89 -16.83
C ASP A 293 27.55 3.27 -16.23
N GLU A 294 27.91 2.04 -16.62
CA GLU A 294 29.16 1.39 -16.22
C GLU A 294 30.36 1.88 -17.05
N LEU A 295 30.18 2.11 -18.35
CA LEU A 295 31.20 2.69 -19.25
C LEU A 295 31.56 4.14 -18.92
N SER A 296 30.68 4.87 -18.23
CA SER A 296 30.92 6.26 -17.80
C SER A 296 31.63 6.37 -16.43
N LYS A 297 32.02 5.24 -15.81
CA LYS A 297 32.66 5.20 -14.47
C LYS A 297 34.10 4.69 -14.45
N GLU A 298 34.76 4.45 -15.58
CA GLU A 298 36.20 4.13 -15.58
C GLU A 298 37.09 5.39 -15.49
N PRO A 299 38.24 5.35 -14.77
CA PRO A 299 39.02 6.54 -14.47
C PRO A 299 40.07 6.81 -15.56
N GLU A 300 39.98 7.96 -16.23
CA GLU A 300 41.06 8.43 -17.10
C GLU A 300 42.22 9.02 -16.27
N THR A 301 43.34 8.31 -16.25
CA THR A 301 44.65 8.84 -15.84
C THR A 301 45.37 9.49 -17.01
N SER A 302 45.79 10.75 -16.79
CA SER A 302 46.94 11.47 -17.36
C SER A 302 47.09 11.58 -18.89
N ASN A 303 46.96 12.80 -19.42
CA ASN A 303 48.12 13.55 -19.94
C ASN A 303 47.80 15.03 -20.24
N ALA A 304 48.87 15.82 -20.20
CA ALA A 304 48.95 17.26 -20.03
C ALA A 304 48.56 18.14 -21.25
N SER A 305 48.24 19.40 -20.92
CA SER A 305 47.91 20.64 -21.68
C SER A 305 49.01 21.09 -22.69
N PRO A 306 48.93 22.23 -23.44
CA PRO A 306 48.08 23.46 -23.34
C PRO A 306 47.48 23.92 -24.72
N GLU A 307 46.63 24.94 -24.93
CA GLU A 307 46.63 26.38 -24.55
C GLU A 307 45.23 27.02 -24.79
N ASN A 308 44.89 28.02 -23.95
CA ASN A 308 44.13 29.31 -24.12
C ASN A 308 42.88 29.37 -25.05
N SER A 309 41.76 30.04 -24.69
CA SER A 309 41.62 31.40 -24.15
C SER A 309 40.17 31.70 -23.67
N GLU A 310 40.05 32.46 -22.56
CA GLU A 310 39.06 33.54 -22.26
C GLU A 310 37.55 33.18 -22.21
N MET A 311 36.67 33.67 -21.32
CA MET A 311 36.64 34.83 -20.40
C MET A 311 35.44 34.63 -19.43
N GLU A 312 35.59 34.91 -18.12
CA GLU A 312 34.47 35.18 -17.19
C GLU A 312 34.05 36.68 -17.28
N PRO A 313 32.92 37.10 -16.66
CA PRO A 313 33.03 37.58 -15.27
C PRO A 313 31.82 37.32 -14.34
N ASN A 314 32.16 37.47 -13.04
CA ASN A 314 31.38 37.54 -11.80
C ASN A 314 30.17 38.48 -11.75
N ASN A 315 29.23 38.18 -10.83
CA ASN A 315 28.83 39.00 -9.65
C ASN A 315 27.61 38.34 -8.96
N GLU A 316 27.66 37.95 -7.68
CA GLU A 316 27.49 38.77 -6.46
C GLU A 316 26.15 39.51 -6.31
N LEU A 317 25.35 39.01 -5.35
CA LEU A 317 24.53 39.68 -4.30
C LEU A 317 23.68 40.92 -4.66
N ASP A 318 22.38 40.93 -4.28
CA ASP A 318 21.93 41.72 -3.12
C ASP A 318 20.45 41.48 -2.73
N TYR A 319 20.17 41.72 -1.44
CA TYR A 319 18.85 41.83 -0.80
C TYR A 319 18.31 43.27 -0.95
N THR A 320 16.99 43.44 -1.12
CA THR A 320 16.25 44.61 -0.60
C THR A 320 14.83 44.24 -0.23
N LEU A 321 14.53 44.38 1.06
CA LEU A 321 13.20 44.73 1.59
C LEU A 321 12.98 46.22 1.35
N ASP A 322 11.74 46.64 1.11
CA ASP A 322 11.23 47.92 1.60
C ASP A 322 9.69 47.85 1.72
N ASP A 323 9.23 48.51 2.77
CA ASP A 323 7.90 48.57 3.34
C ASP A 323 6.90 49.41 2.53
N GLU A 324 5.60 49.21 2.77
CA GLU A 324 4.66 50.34 2.91
C GLU A 324 3.43 49.91 3.74
N ASP A 325 3.21 50.68 4.80
CA ASP A 325 2.23 50.55 5.89
C ASP A 325 0.87 51.22 5.57
N ASP A 326 -0.12 50.85 6.40
CA ASP A 326 -1.25 51.64 6.93
C ASP A 326 -2.42 52.11 6.04
N ALA A 327 -3.63 51.62 6.38
CA ALA A 327 -4.60 52.37 7.21
C ALA A 327 -6.01 51.74 7.19
N CYS A 328 -6.57 51.60 8.39
CA CYS A 328 -7.94 51.18 8.74
C CYS A 328 -9.03 52.20 8.33
N GLU A 329 -10.29 51.76 8.16
CA GLU A 329 -11.37 51.95 9.16
C GLU A 329 -12.78 51.53 8.69
N ASN A 330 -13.48 50.95 9.66
CA ASN A 330 -14.89 50.64 9.87
C ASN A 330 -15.96 51.36 9.03
N LEU A 331 -17.08 50.65 8.76
CA LEU A 331 -18.44 51.19 8.93
C LEU A 331 -19.46 50.06 9.16
N GLU A 332 -20.37 50.34 10.08
CA GLU A 332 -21.28 49.44 10.77
C GLU A 332 -22.64 49.20 10.07
N ASN A 333 -23.27 48.08 10.44
CA ASN A 333 -24.67 47.91 10.86
C ASN A 333 -25.89 47.93 9.88
N THR A 334 -26.75 46.95 10.19
CA THR A 334 -28.23 46.84 10.06
C THR A 334 -28.83 46.08 8.86
N PRO A 335 -30.04 45.48 8.99
CA PRO A 335 -30.55 44.68 10.12
C PRO A 335 -31.27 43.38 9.70
N VAL A 336 -31.61 42.60 10.71
CA VAL A 336 -32.41 41.37 10.74
C VAL A 336 -33.87 41.62 10.33
N GLU A 337 -34.42 40.79 9.45
CA GLU A 337 -35.86 40.51 9.38
C GLU A 337 -36.14 39.00 9.34
N SER A 338 -37.03 38.60 10.23
CA SER A 338 -37.56 37.26 10.44
C SER A 338 -38.74 36.99 9.51
N THR A 339 -38.74 35.86 8.80
CA THR A 339 -39.98 35.28 8.26
C THR A 339 -40.06 33.76 8.50
N SER A 340 -41.21 33.41 9.07
CA SER A 340 -41.90 32.14 9.25
C SER A 340 -41.40 30.88 8.54
N ALA A 341 -41.37 29.81 9.32
CA ALA A 341 -41.24 28.42 8.92
C ALA A 341 -42.34 27.96 7.93
N GLU A 342 -41.92 27.56 6.74
CA GLU A 342 -42.58 26.51 5.96
C GLU A 342 -41.61 25.33 5.85
N LYS A 343 -42.07 24.13 6.23
CA LYS A 343 -41.34 22.88 6.00
C LYS A 343 -41.24 22.64 4.50
N HIS A 344 -40.20 23.17 3.86
CA HIS A 344 -39.70 22.60 2.62
C HIS A 344 -39.13 21.22 2.97
N THR A 345 -39.86 20.15 2.62
CA THR A 345 -39.27 18.83 2.51
C THR A 345 -38.16 18.91 1.48
N GLU A 346 -36.91 18.75 1.93
CA GLU A 346 -35.77 18.60 1.03
C GLU A 346 -36.06 17.49 0.00
N PRO A 347 -35.71 17.70 -1.28
CA PRO A 347 -35.94 16.70 -2.32
C PRO A 347 -35.20 15.40 -1.95
N THR A 348 -35.86 14.26 -2.14
CA THR A 348 -35.21 12.96 -1.94
C THR A 348 -34.04 12.80 -2.93
N PHE A 349 -33.03 11.99 -2.60
CA PHE A 349 -31.91 11.69 -3.50
C PHE A 349 -32.35 11.31 -4.92
N GLU A 350 -33.42 10.52 -5.04
CA GLU A 350 -34.02 10.14 -6.33
C GLU A 350 -34.60 11.35 -7.09
N GLN A 351 -35.28 12.26 -6.38
CA GLN A 351 -35.81 13.49 -6.97
C GLN A 351 -34.68 14.44 -7.41
N HIS A 352 -33.58 14.52 -6.65
CA HIS A 352 -32.41 15.31 -7.04
C HIS A 352 -31.67 14.71 -8.23
N LEU A 353 -31.48 13.39 -8.25
CA LEU A 353 -30.90 12.67 -9.38
C LEU A 353 -31.75 12.86 -10.64
N GLU A 354 -33.08 12.75 -10.52
CA GLU A 354 -34.00 13.04 -11.63
C GLU A 354 -33.95 14.50 -12.07
N ALA A 355 -33.85 15.44 -11.13
CA ALA A 355 -33.76 16.88 -11.43
C ALA A 355 -32.46 17.20 -12.16
N LYS A 356 -31.32 16.67 -11.72
CA LYS A 356 -30.04 16.78 -12.43
C LYS A 356 -30.11 16.14 -13.81
N LEU A 357 -30.62 14.91 -13.93
CA LEU A 357 -30.81 14.28 -15.24
C LEU A 357 -31.74 15.10 -16.17
N LYS A 358 -32.73 15.83 -15.63
CA LYS A 358 -33.64 16.70 -16.40
C LYS A 358 -32.99 18.04 -16.78
N SER A 359 -32.35 18.75 -15.85
CA SER A 359 -31.60 20.01 -16.09
C SER A 359 -30.48 19.80 -17.11
N PHE A 360 -29.79 18.68 -16.99
CA PHE A 360 -28.71 18.30 -17.89
C PHE A 360 -29.20 17.93 -19.30
N LYS A 361 -30.40 17.34 -19.42
CA LYS A 361 -31.09 17.16 -20.71
C LYS A 361 -31.55 18.48 -21.34
N SER A 362 -31.78 19.55 -20.57
CA SER A 362 -32.10 20.87 -21.12
C SER A 362 -30.86 21.64 -21.59
N ASP A 363 -29.76 21.60 -20.84
CA ASP A 363 -28.52 22.30 -21.19
C ASP A 363 -27.81 21.68 -22.41
N SER A 364 -27.90 20.37 -22.57
CA SER A 364 -27.45 19.72 -23.81
C SER A 364 -28.30 20.08 -25.04
N LYS A 365 -29.61 20.26 -24.88
CA LYS A 365 -30.53 20.68 -25.96
C LYS A 365 -30.31 22.14 -26.36
N SER A 366 -29.95 23.02 -25.42
CA SER A 366 -29.58 24.42 -25.72
C SER A 366 -28.25 24.48 -26.50
N ASN A 367 -27.25 23.69 -26.10
CA ASN A 367 -25.98 23.56 -26.84
C ASN A 367 -26.17 22.97 -28.26
N LYS A 368 -27.06 21.98 -28.44
CA LYS A 368 -27.44 21.48 -29.79
C LYS A 368 -28.16 22.51 -30.66
N LYS A 369 -28.89 23.48 -30.07
CA LYS A 369 -29.53 24.59 -30.79
C LYS A 369 -28.52 25.68 -31.15
N SER A 370 -27.56 25.97 -30.27
CA SER A 370 -26.41 26.85 -30.55
C SER A 370 -25.57 26.31 -31.73
N ALA A 371 -25.26 25.01 -31.73
CA ALA A 371 -24.48 24.36 -32.81
C ALA A 371 -25.25 24.21 -34.14
N LYS A 372 -26.60 24.22 -34.13
CA LYS A 372 -27.43 24.24 -35.36
C LYS A 372 -27.74 25.65 -35.86
N GLY A 373 -27.41 26.69 -35.09
CA GLY A 373 -27.63 28.11 -35.43
C GLY A 373 -26.53 28.73 -36.30
N ASN A 374 -25.30 28.20 -36.27
CA ASN A 374 -24.21 28.67 -37.13
C ASN A 374 -24.01 27.76 -38.35
N LYS A 375 -24.94 27.86 -39.31
CA LYS A 375 -24.67 27.54 -40.71
C LYS A 375 -24.54 28.84 -41.48
N SER A 376 -23.40 29.49 -41.34
CA SER A 376 -22.75 30.36 -42.34
C SER A 376 -21.76 31.28 -41.63
N VAL A 377 -20.58 31.41 -42.24
CA VAL A 377 -19.50 32.35 -41.90
C VAL A 377 -18.72 31.98 -40.63
N LEU A 378 -17.49 31.52 -40.83
CA LEU A 378 -16.27 31.99 -40.14
C LEU A 378 -15.09 31.29 -40.81
N ASP A 379 -14.70 31.88 -41.94
CA ASP A 379 -13.32 31.92 -42.40
C ASP A 379 -12.61 32.86 -41.40
N VAL A 380 -11.90 32.30 -40.43
CA VAL A 380 -11.00 33.05 -39.53
C VAL A 380 -9.68 32.30 -39.52
N SER A 381 -8.83 32.80 -40.40
CA SER A 381 -7.39 32.89 -40.28
C SER A 381 -6.79 32.50 -38.92
N ASP A 382 -5.78 31.65 -39.02
CA ASP A 382 -4.55 31.66 -38.24
C ASP A 382 -4.31 33.00 -37.54
N THR A 383 -4.37 32.99 -36.21
CA THR A 383 -3.50 33.72 -35.26
C THR A 383 -4.15 33.75 -33.87
N VAL A 384 -3.29 33.73 -32.84
CA VAL A 384 -3.60 33.68 -31.40
C VAL A 384 -3.68 32.27 -30.82
N PHE A 385 -2.56 31.56 -30.87
CA PHE A 385 -1.98 30.87 -29.71
C PHE A 385 -0.46 30.90 -29.89
N ASP A 386 0.13 32.05 -29.60
CA ASP A 386 1.58 32.19 -29.42
C ASP A 386 1.85 32.42 -27.93
N GLY A 387 2.83 31.69 -27.39
CA GLY A 387 3.23 31.76 -25.99
C GLY A 387 3.08 30.45 -25.22
N THR A 388 4.23 29.77 -25.11
CA THR A 388 4.58 28.67 -24.18
C THR A 388 4.17 27.23 -24.52
N THR A 389 4.57 26.76 -25.71
CA THR A 389 4.95 25.35 -25.93
C THR A 389 6.27 25.28 -26.69
N LYS A 390 7.40 25.56 -26.04
CA LYS A 390 8.73 25.21 -26.54
C LYS A 390 9.17 23.90 -25.87
N TYR A 391 8.67 22.78 -26.38
CA TYR A 391 9.25 21.42 -26.31
C TYR A 391 8.42 20.42 -27.15
N ALA A 392 7.81 20.89 -28.24
CA ALA A 392 6.93 20.07 -29.10
C ALA A 392 7.47 19.82 -30.52
N ASP A 393 8.63 20.39 -30.88
CA ASP A 393 9.24 20.20 -32.19
C ASP A 393 10.56 19.43 -32.06
N GLU A 394 10.47 18.10 -32.15
CA GLU A 394 11.49 17.18 -32.74
C GLU A 394 11.15 15.68 -32.61
N VAL A 395 9.88 15.30 -32.39
CA VAL A 395 9.45 13.90 -32.57
C VAL A 395 8.25 13.85 -33.50
N GLN A 396 8.43 13.27 -34.69
CA GLN A 396 7.37 13.02 -35.66
C GLN A 396 6.39 11.95 -35.15
N TRP A 397 5.47 12.33 -34.26
CA TRP A 397 4.46 11.46 -33.68
C TRP A 397 3.45 10.90 -34.69
N GLU A 398 3.32 11.55 -35.86
CA GLU A 398 2.47 11.12 -36.97
C GLU A 398 2.99 9.85 -37.68
N GLN A 399 4.29 9.53 -37.55
CA GLN A 399 4.88 8.33 -38.16
C GLN A 399 4.87 7.10 -37.24
N VAL A 400 4.74 7.27 -35.92
CA VAL A 400 4.90 6.16 -34.96
C VAL A 400 3.59 5.39 -34.75
N ILE A 401 2.43 6.02 -34.95
CA ILE A 401 1.11 5.35 -34.87
C ILE A 401 0.18 6.00 -35.89
N GLY A 402 0.16 5.50 -37.13
CA GLY A 402 -0.83 5.91 -38.12
C GLY A 402 -2.25 5.82 -37.55
N LEU A 403 -3.04 6.90 -37.68
CA LEU A 403 -4.43 6.92 -37.21
C LEU A 403 -5.22 5.88 -38.02
N PRO A 404 -5.71 4.80 -37.39
CA PRO A 404 -6.48 3.80 -38.13
C PRO A 404 -7.81 4.42 -38.54
N THR A 405 -8.31 4.06 -39.72
CA THR A 405 -9.68 4.37 -40.13
C THR A 405 -10.67 3.81 -39.09
N PHE A 406 -11.89 4.36 -39.00
CA PHE A 406 -12.93 3.89 -38.06
C PHE A 406 -13.15 2.37 -38.14
N GLU A 407 -13.04 1.80 -39.34
CA GLU A 407 -13.18 0.36 -39.59
C GLU A 407 -11.96 -0.44 -39.07
N GLU A 408 -10.74 0.07 -39.24
CA GLU A 408 -9.52 -0.51 -38.66
C GLU A 408 -9.51 -0.43 -37.13
N VAL A 409 -10.04 0.65 -36.56
CA VAL A 409 -10.26 0.83 -35.11
C VAL A 409 -11.26 -0.18 -34.56
N ILE A 410 -12.20 -0.68 -35.34
CA ILE A 410 -13.12 -1.71 -34.86
C ILE A 410 -12.49 -3.10 -35.02
N THR A 411 -11.80 -3.36 -36.12
CA THR A 411 -11.39 -4.71 -36.55
C THR A 411 -9.97 -5.12 -36.16
N ASN A 412 -9.03 -4.17 -35.98
CA ASN A 412 -7.62 -4.47 -35.77
C ASN A 412 -7.29 -4.90 -34.33
N ASN A 413 -7.47 -6.18 -34.01
CA ASN A 413 -7.21 -6.71 -32.68
C ASN A 413 -5.76 -6.53 -32.20
N ALA A 414 -4.77 -6.65 -33.09
CA ALA A 414 -3.35 -6.53 -32.73
C ALA A 414 -3.01 -5.11 -32.26
N TYR A 415 -3.52 -4.09 -32.95
CA TYR A 415 -3.34 -2.69 -32.57
C TYR A 415 -3.80 -2.40 -31.13
N TYR A 416 -4.97 -2.90 -30.74
CA TYR A 416 -5.49 -2.64 -29.40
C TYR A 416 -4.81 -3.41 -28.29
N LEU A 417 -4.36 -4.64 -28.57
CA LEU A 417 -3.60 -5.37 -27.57
C LEU A 417 -2.26 -4.69 -27.30
N ASN A 418 -1.66 -4.04 -28.32
CA ASN A 418 -0.51 -3.15 -28.12
C ASN A 418 -0.87 -1.93 -27.28
N LEU A 419 -2.00 -1.26 -27.54
CA LEU A 419 -2.47 -0.15 -26.69
C LEU A 419 -2.70 -0.60 -25.24
N GLN A 420 -3.22 -1.80 -25.02
CA GLN A 420 -3.39 -2.36 -23.67
C GLN A 420 -2.06 -2.63 -22.98
N ALA A 421 -1.06 -3.16 -23.70
CA ALA A 421 0.29 -3.32 -23.19
C ALA A 421 0.95 -1.96 -22.87
N GLU A 422 0.74 -0.95 -23.73
CA GLU A 422 1.21 0.42 -23.50
C GLU A 422 0.55 1.04 -22.26
N ALA A 423 -0.77 0.91 -22.13
CA ALA A 423 -1.52 1.39 -20.98
C ALA A 423 -1.08 0.75 -19.64
N ARG A 424 -0.54 -0.48 -19.69
CA ARG A 424 -0.05 -1.19 -18.49
C ARG A 424 1.39 -0.83 -18.14
N TYR A 425 2.31 -0.83 -19.10
CA TYR A 425 3.75 -0.81 -18.81
C TYR A 425 4.46 0.50 -19.17
N SER A 426 3.82 1.43 -19.87
CA SER A 426 4.46 2.70 -20.23
C SER A 426 4.72 3.56 -19.00
N SER A 427 5.91 4.15 -18.91
CA SER A 427 6.24 5.12 -17.86
C SER A 427 5.64 6.51 -18.14
N ASP A 428 5.38 6.83 -19.40
CA ASP A 428 4.79 8.09 -19.83
C ASP A 428 3.28 8.16 -19.50
N GLU A 429 2.91 9.14 -18.69
CA GLU A 429 1.52 9.37 -18.27
C GLU A 429 0.60 9.79 -19.43
N SER A 430 1.09 10.60 -20.37
CA SER A 430 0.32 11.05 -21.53
C SER A 430 0.01 9.90 -22.49
N LEU A 431 1.00 9.05 -22.75
CA LEU A 431 0.82 7.85 -23.57
C LEU A 431 -0.13 6.84 -22.91
N ARG A 432 0.00 6.63 -21.60
CA ARG A 432 -0.94 5.76 -20.85
C ARG A 432 -2.37 6.28 -20.93
N PHE A 433 -2.58 7.58 -20.72
CA PHE A 433 -3.90 8.20 -20.82
C PHE A 433 -4.50 8.02 -22.22
N LEU A 434 -3.73 8.33 -23.26
CA LEU A 434 -4.16 8.16 -24.65
C LEU A 434 -4.51 6.70 -24.96
N ALA A 435 -3.65 5.75 -24.57
CA ALA A 435 -3.88 4.34 -24.78
C ALA A 435 -5.15 3.85 -24.08
N ARG A 436 -5.36 4.21 -22.80
CA ARG A 436 -6.58 3.88 -22.06
C ARG A 436 -7.83 4.46 -22.71
N SER A 437 -7.80 5.73 -23.10
CA SER A 437 -8.93 6.39 -23.75
C SER A 437 -9.37 5.66 -25.02
N ARG A 438 -8.42 5.22 -25.85
CA ARG A 438 -8.68 4.46 -27.09
C ARG A 438 -9.23 3.07 -26.79
N VAL A 439 -8.68 2.39 -25.78
CA VAL A 439 -9.17 1.07 -25.34
C VAL A 439 -10.62 1.17 -24.82
N THR A 440 -10.92 2.16 -23.99
CA THR A 440 -12.26 2.43 -23.48
C THR A 440 -13.24 2.68 -24.62
N LEU A 441 -12.90 3.59 -25.54
CA LEU A 441 -13.72 3.91 -26.71
C LEU A 441 -14.04 2.66 -27.52
N ARG A 442 -13.03 1.84 -27.84
CA ARG A 442 -13.26 0.60 -28.58
C ARG A 442 -14.16 -0.35 -27.84
N SER A 443 -13.91 -0.56 -26.54
CA SER A 443 -14.71 -1.48 -25.71
C SER A 443 -16.20 -1.13 -25.77
N MET A 444 -16.50 0.17 -25.79
CA MET A 444 -17.85 0.70 -25.86
C MET A 444 -18.48 0.52 -27.23
N LEU A 445 -17.75 0.84 -28.30
CA LEU A 445 -18.21 0.63 -29.67
C LEU A 445 -18.60 -0.83 -29.92
N VAL A 446 -17.92 -1.80 -29.30
CA VAL A 446 -18.29 -3.23 -29.40
C VAL A 446 -19.67 -3.49 -28.83
N VAL A 447 -19.93 -2.96 -27.63
CA VAL A 447 -21.21 -3.15 -26.94
C VAL A 447 -22.34 -2.50 -27.76
N LEU A 448 -22.08 -1.34 -28.37
CA LEU A 448 -23.01 -0.64 -29.24
C LEU A 448 -23.30 -1.41 -30.54
N LEU A 449 -22.26 -1.98 -31.17
CA LEU A 449 -22.38 -2.81 -32.38
C LEU A 449 -23.27 -4.02 -32.14
N ARG A 450 -23.07 -4.69 -30.99
CA ARG A 450 -23.83 -5.88 -30.62
C ARG A 450 -25.31 -5.60 -30.40
N ASN A 451 -25.63 -4.42 -29.88
CA ASN A 451 -27.01 -4.00 -29.63
C ASN A 451 -27.70 -3.48 -30.91
N GLY A 452 -27.03 -3.53 -32.07
CA GLY A 452 -27.59 -3.08 -33.35
C GLY A 452 -27.82 -1.57 -33.40
N ASP A 453 -27.05 -0.81 -32.61
CA ASP A 453 -27.41 0.56 -32.30
C ASP A 453 -27.20 1.51 -33.50
N ALA A 454 -28.21 2.33 -33.78
CA ALA A 454 -28.17 3.43 -34.76
C ALA A 454 -27.01 4.41 -34.48
N LEU A 455 -26.51 4.43 -33.24
CA LEU A 455 -25.39 5.21 -32.73
C LEU A 455 -24.09 5.06 -33.53
N LEU A 456 -23.74 3.85 -34.01
CA LEU A 456 -22.53 3.69 -34.85
C LEU A 456 -22.63 4.44 -36.17
N ARG A 457 -23.84 4.55 -36.72
CA ARG A 457 -24.10 5.29 -37.96
C ARG A 457 -24.11 6.80 -37.74
N GLU A 458 -24.33 7.27 -36.52
CA GLU A 458 -24.26 8.70 -36.17
C GLU A 458 -22.83 9.13 -35.81
N LEU A 459 -22.11 8.35 -34.98
CA LEU A 459 -20.70 8.60 -34.67
C LEU A 459 -19.81 8.56 -35.94
N ALA A 460 -20.13 7.70 -36.90
CA ALA A 460 -19.46 7.68 -38.20
C ALA A 460 -19.79 8.90 -39.09
N ARG A 461 -20.91 9.59 -38.86
CA ARG A 461 -21.34 10.78 -39.63
C ARG A 461 -20.84 12.10 -39.06
N GLU A 462 -20.65 12.21 -37.74
CA GLU A 462 -20.25 13.46 -37.08
C GLU A 462 -18.76 13.82 -37.23
N GLY A 463 -17.99 13.07 -38.03
CA GLY A 463 -16.54 13.29 -38.17
C GLY A 463 -15.82 12.76 -36.92
N TRP A 464 -15.61 11.45 -36.90
CA TRP A 464 -14.95 10.78 -35.79
C TRP A 464 -13.48 11.21 -35.69
N GLU A 465 -13.12 11.85 -34.57
CA GLU A 465 -11.73 12.18 -34.24
C GLU A 465 -11.24 11.29 -33.08
N PRO A 466 -10.29 10.37 -33.30
CA PRO A 466 -9.73 9.47 -32.27
C PRO A 466 -9.04 10.18 -31.09
N SER A 467 -8.94 11.52 -31.13
CA SER A 467 -8.35 12.39 -30.12
C SER A 467 -9.34 12.88 -29.04
N ARG A 468 -10.66 12.65 -29.17
CA ARG A 468 -11.67 13.26 -28.28
C ARG A 468 -12.61 12.26 -27.57
N PRO A 469 -12.15 11.52 -26.55
CA PRO A 469 -12.99 10.62 -25.73
C PRO A 469 -14.15 11.33 -24.99
N ARG A 470 -14.08 12.66 -24.81
CA ARG A 470 -15.17 13.51 -24.29
C ARG A 470 -16.44 13.46 -25.14
N ALA A 471 -16.33 13.20 -26.45
CA ALA A 471 -17.49 13.08 -27.36
C ALA A 471 -18.44 11.95 -26.94
N PHE A 472 -17.92 10.85 -26.39
CA PHE A 472 -18.73 9.75 -25.89
C PHE A 472 -19.53 10.16 -24.65
N ILE A 473 -18.91 10.86 -23.69
CA ILE A 473 -19.60 11.35 -22.49
C ILE A 473 -20.76 12.23 -22.95
N SER A 474 -20.48 13.26 -23.75
CA SER A 474 -21.49 14.15 -24.31
C SER A 474 -22.61 13.40 -25.04
N TYR A 475 -22.30 12.30 -25.75
CA TYR A 475 -23.33 11.47 -26.38
C TYR A 475 -24.17 10.66 -25.37
N TYR A 476 -23.55 9.97 -24.41
CA TYR A 476 -24.26 9.18 -23.40
C TYR A 476 -25.28 10.06 -22.67
N VAL A 477 -24.82 11.24 -22.27
CA VAL A 477 -25.64 12.30 -21.68
C VAL A 477 -26.86 12.61 -22.55
N ASN A 478 -26.65 12.82 -23.84
CA ASN A 478 -27.68 13.22 -24.80
C ASN A 478 -28.71 12.12 -25.14
N HIS A 479 -28.41 10.85 -24.82
CA HIS A 479 -29.22 9.69 -25.22
C HIS A 479 -29.63 8.80 -24.02
N THR A 480 -29.65 9.41 -22.83
CA THR A 480 -29.93 8.84 -21.49
C THR A 480 -31.24 8.06 -21.33
N ASP A 481 -32.16 8.08 -22.30
CA ASP A 481 -33.37 7.23 -22.27
C ASP A 481 -33.06 5.74 -22.52
N ARG A 482 -31.84 5.40 -22.95
CA ARG A 482 -31.38 4.02 -23.16
C ARG A 482 -30.53 3.53 -21.98
N LYS A 483 -31.19 3.22 -20.86
CA LYS A 483 -30.62 2.54 -19.67
C LYS A 483 -29.94 1.18 -19.96
N SER A 484 -29.92 0.74 -21.22
CA SER A 484 -29.39 -0.57 -21.63
C SER A 484 -27.86 -0.62 -21.71
N PHE A 485 -27.17 0.51 -21.87
CA PHE A 485 -25.74 0.52 -22.18
C PHE A 485 -24.82 0.36 -20.96
N MET A 486 -25.04 1.13 -19.89
CA MET A 486 -24.28 1.01 -18.64
C MET A 486 -24.99 0.07 -17.67
N LEU A 487 -24.24 -0.62 -16.82
CA LEU A 487 -24.79 -1.51 -15.79
C LEU A 487 -25.25 -0.73 -14.55
N CYS A 488 -25.77 0.48 -14.75
CA CYS A 488 -26.17 1.42 -13.69
C CYS A 488 -27.64 1.22 -13.28
N GLY A 489 -27.93 1.33 -11.98
CA GLY A 489 -29.28 1.22 -11.40
C GLY A 489 -29.96 -0.13 -11.61
N ARG A 490 -29.22 -1.24 -11.75
CA ARG A 490 -29.79 -2.59 -11.93
C ARG A 490 -28.91 -3.68 -11.34
N SER A 491 -29.51 -4.84 -11.10
CA SER A 491 -28.75 -6.05 -10.74
C SER A 491 -27.77 -6.44 -11.86
N LEU A 492 -26.52 -6.71 -11.48
CA LEU A 492 -25.44 -7.26 -12.32
C LEU A 492 -25.59 -8.77 -12.61
N VAL A 493 -26.62 -9.43 -12.09
CA VAL A 493 -26.88 -10.85 -12.37
C VAL A 493 -27.41 -10.99 -13.80
N GLY A 494 -26.81 -11.87 -14.60
CA GLY A 494 -27.12 -12.02 -16.02
C GLY A 494 -26.45 -10.97 -16.92
N ALA A 495 -25.57 -10.13 -16.36
CA ALA A 495 -24.85 -9.13 -17.13
C ALA A 495 -23.74 -9.79 -17.97
N PRO A 496 -23.75 -9.62 -19.31
CA PRO A 496 -22.72 -10.18 -20.16
C PRO A 496 -21.34 -9.59 -19.83
N TRP A 497 -20.31 -10.44 -19.86
CA TRP A 497 -18.93 -10.09 -19.56
C TRP A 497 -18.43 -8.83 -20.30
N GLU A 498 -18.80 -8.68 -21.57
CA GLU A 498 -18.35 -7.53 -22.37
C GLU A 498 -18.92 -6.19 -21.86
N HIS A 499 -20.13 -6.19 -21.28
CA HIS A 499 -20.72 -4.99 -20.69
C HIS A 499 -20.04 -4.65 -19.36
N ALA A 500 -19.72 -5.65 -18.54
CA ALA A 500 -18.96 -5.44 -17.30
C ALA A 500 -17.57 -4.85 -17.60
N MET A 501 -16.88 -5.40 -18.59
CA MET A 501 -15.56 -4.92 -18.99
C MET A 501 -15.57 -3.52 -19.61
N SER A 502 -16.55 -3.25 -20.49
CA SER A 502 -16.69 -1.91 -21.08
C SER A 502 -17.04 -0.85 -20.02
N THR A 503 -17.92 -1.20 -19.07
CA THR A 503 -18.26 -0.32 -17.95
C THR A 503 -17.03 -0.10 -17.06
N ALA A 504 -16.24 -1.13 -16.74
CA ALA A 504 -15.02 -0.98 -15.95
C ALA A 504 -13.97 -0.08 -16.64
N ALA A 505 -13.74 -0.29 -17.95
CA ALA A 505 -12.82 0.53 -18.74
C ALA A 505 -13.25 2.01 -18.78
N LEU A 506 -14.56 2.29 -18.77
CA LEU A 506 -15.07 3.65 -18.63
C LEU A 506 -14.68 4.27 -17.29
N LEU A 507 -14.90 3.57 -16.19
CA LEU A 507 -14.61 4.11 -14.85
C LEU A 507 -13.11 4.36 -14.67
N ASP A 508 -12.26 3.49 -15.20
CA ASP A 508 -10.82 3.69 -15.18
C ASP A 508 -10.41 4.93 -15.99
N TYR A 509 -11.03 5.14 -17.16
CA TYR A 509 -10.83 6.36 -17.95
C TYR A 509 -11.34 7.61 -17.23
N LEU A 510 -12.54 7.58 -16.63
CA LEU A 510 -13.09 8.70 -15.85
C LEU A 510 -12.20 9.02 -14.66
N GLY A 511 -11.66 8.00 -14.00
CA GLY A 511 -10.72 8.17 -12.91
C GLY A 511 -9.49 8.94 -13.36
N GLU A 512 -8.89 8.53 -14.47
CA GLU A 512 -7.72 9.20 -15.04
C GLU A 512 -8.03 10.63 -15.50
N LEU A 513 -9.21 10.86 -16.08
CA LEU A 513 -9.69 12.18 -16.46
C LEU A 513 -9.79 13.12 -15.25
N VAL A 514 -10.38 12.65 -14.14
CA VAL A 514 -10.48 13.41 -12.89
C VAL A 514 -9.10 13.69 -12.29
N ALA A 515 -8.18 12.71 -12.33
CA ALA A 515 -6.83 12.89 -11.80
C ALA A 515 -6.04 13.96 -12.57
N ARG A 516 -6.18 14.01 -13.90
CA ARG A 516 -5.43 14.92 -14.76
C ARG A 516 -6.04 16.33 -14.84
N GLU A 517 -7.36 16.42 -14.95
CA GLU A 517 -8.05 17.67 -15.30
C GLU A 517 -8.99 18.17 -14.20
N GLY A 518 -9.10 17.47 -13.07
CA GLY A 518 -10.14 17.67 -12.05
C GLY A 518 -10.60 19.11 -11.78
N PRO A 519 -9.71 20.07 -11.46
CA PRO A 519 -10.08 21.47 -11.23
C PRO A 519 -10.59 22.23 -12.48
N ALA A 520 -10.13 21.84 -13.66
CA ALA A 520 -10.47 22.43 -14.95
C ALA A 520 -11.60 21.68 -15.67
N LEU A 521 -12.19 20.67 -15.02
CA LEU A 521 -13.23 19.84 -15.59
C LEU A 521 -14.60 20.54 -15.46
N ASP A 522 -15.31 20.68 -16.58
CA ASP A 522 -16.62 21.34 -16.58
C ASP A 522 -17.62 20.64 -15.65
N SER A 523 -18.55 21.41 -15.08
CA SER A 523 -19.64 20.91 -14.21
C SER A 523 -20.38 19.71 -14.85
N MET A 524 -20.55 19.73 -16.18
CA MET A 524 -21.20 18.66 -16.93
C MET A 524 -20.54 17.28 -16.73
N TYR A 525 -19.21 17.24 -16.70
CA TYR A 525 -18.46 16.00 -16.56
C TYR A 525 -18.41 15.53 -15.10
N TRP A 526 -18.36 16.46 -14.15
CA TRP A 526 -18.49 16.15 -12.71
C TRP A 526 -19.83 15.50 -12.39
N ASP A 527 -20.93 16.03 -12.93
CA ASP A 527 -22.26 15.43 -12.80
C ASP A 527 -22.29 14.00 -13.34
N PHE A 528 -21.73 13.80 -14.53
CA PHE A 528 -21.65 12.49 -15.14
C PHE A 528 -20.84 11.51 -14.26
N VAL A 529 -19.68 11.92 -13.77
CA VAL A 529 -18.83 11.10 -12.88
C VAL A 529 -19.58 10.71 -11.60
N ASN A 530 -20.18 11.67 -10.91
CA ASN A 530 -20.87 11.46 -9.64
C ASN A 530 -22.10 10.56 -9.80
N ILE A 531 -22.90 10.78 -10.85
CA ILE A 531 -24.09 9.97 -11.17
C ILE A 531 -23.70 8.53 -11.51
N VAL A 532 -22.71 8.34 -12.38
CA VAL A 532 -22.26 7.00 -12.78
C VAL A 532 -21.68 6.25 -11.59
N LEU A 533 -20.83 6.89 -10.78
CA LEU A 533 -20.25 6.28 -9.60
C LEU A 533 -21.33 5.86 -8.60
N SER A 534 -22.25 6.75 -8.25
CA SER A 534 -23.32 6.44 -7.29
C SER A 534 -24.28 5.35 -7.80
N SER A 535 -24.72 5.44 -9.06
CA SER A 535 -25.65 4.46 -9.64
C SER A 535 -25.04 3.07 -9.82
N LEU A 536 -23.74 2.99 -10.08
CA LEU A 536 -23.03 1.71 -10.14
C LEU A 536 -22.77 1.13 -8.74
N MET A 537 -22.50 1.97 -7.73
CA MET A 537 -22.40 1.54 -6.34
C MET A 537 -23.70 0.89 -5.85
N ASP A 538 -24.86 1.45 -6.21
CA ASP A 538 -26.16 0.82 -5.96
C ASP A 538 -26.28 -0.55 -6.66
N SER A 539 -25.90 -0.64 -7.93
CA SER A 539 -25.93 -1.90 -8.71
C SER A 539 -25.05 -3.00 -8.08
N LEU A 540 -23.87 -2.64 -7.58
CA LEU A 540 -22.98 -3.51 -6.83
C LEU A 540 -23.61 -3.94 -5.49
N ALA A 541 -24.23 -3.02 -4.77
CA ALA A 541 -24.91 -3.31 -3.51
C ALA A 541 -26.16 -4.19 -3.66
N GLN A 542 -26.86 -4.11 -4.80
CA GLN A 542 -27.96 -5.02 -5.16
C GLN A 542 -27.46 -6.44 -5.46
N THR A 543 -26.21 -6.58 -5.91
CA THR A 543 -25.58 -7.87 -6.26
C THR A 543 -24.52 -8.35 -5.27
N ALA A 544 -24.49 -7.75 -4.09
CA ALA A 544 -23.52 -8.02 -3.04
C ALA A 544 -23.39 -9.51 -2.66
N SER A 545 -24.46 -10.31 -2.80
CA SER A 545 -24.42 -11.75 -2.51
C SER A 545 -23.48 -12.54 -3.42
N ARG A 546 -23.13 -12.01 -4.61
CA ARG A 546 -22.20 -12.62 -5.57
C ARG A 546 -20.86 -11.90 -5.65
N TRP A 547 -20.41 -11.30 -4.56
CA TRP A 547 -19.17 -10.50 -4.49
C TRP A 547 -17.89 -11.24 -4.93
N GLU A 548 -17.91 -12.58 -4.92
CA GLU A 548 -16.79 -13.44 -5.34
C GLU A 548 -16.70 -13.65 -6.86
N CYS A 549 -17.70 -13.24 -7.64
CA CYS A 549 -17.68 -13.44 -9.08
C CYS A 549 -16.83 -12.36 -9.80
N THR A 550 -16.32 -12.72 -10.98
CA THR A 550 -15.43 -11.86 -11.77
C THR A 550 -16.10 -10.56 -12.21
N ASN A 551 -17.39 -10.58 -12.55
CA ASN A 551 -18.14 -9.37 -12.91
C ASN A 551 -18.13 -8.34 -11.78
N VAL A 552 -18.50 -8.79 -10.57
CA VAL A 552 -18.58 -7.91 -9.40
C VAL A 552 -17.18 -7.44 -8.99
N ALA A 553 -16.18 -8.32 -8.98
CA ALA A 553 -14.80 -7.94 -8.65
C ALA A 553 -14.24 -6.87 -9.60
N THR A 554 -14.45 -7.03 -10.90
CA THR A 554 -13.98 -6.10 -11.93
C THR A 554 -14.62 -4.71 -11.77
N LEU A 555 -15.95 -4.67 -11.61
CA LEU A 555 -16.70 -3.42 -11.46
C LEU A 555 -16.46 -2.75 -10.11
N LEU A 556 -16.39 -3.53 -9.02
CA LEU A 556 -16.10 -3.02 -7.69
C LEU A 556 -14.71 -2.37 -7.63
N ARG A 557 -13.69 -3.01 -8.21
CA ARG A 557 -12.35 -2.43 -8.32
C ARG A 557 -12.36 -1.13 -9.12
N ALA A 558 -12.97 -1.15 -10.29
CA ALA A 558 -13.05 0.03 -11.15
C ALA A 558 -13.75 1.21 -10.48
N ALA A 559 -14.88 0.94 -9.82
CA ALA A 559 -15.71 1.96 -9.19
C ALA A 559 -15.09 2.49 -7.88
N THR A 560 -14.48 1.65 -7.04
CA THR A 560 -13.71 2.11 -5.86
C THR A 560 -12.43 2.85 -6.26
N GLY A 561 -11.82 2.48 -7.39
CA GLY A 561 -10.70 3.22 -7.99
C GLY A 561 -11.10 4.61 -8.50
N LEU A 562 -12.31 4.76 -9.05
CA LEU A 562 -12.88 6.06 -9.40
C LEU A 562 -13.16 6.89 -8.14
N LEU A 563 -13.80 6.28 -7.13
CA LEU A 563 -14.05 6.94 -5.83
C LEU A 563 -12.77 7.49 -5.19
N ALA A 564 -11.69 6.71 -5.20
CA ALA A 564 -10.40 7.14 -4.66
C ALA A 564 -9.84 8.39 -5.34
N ARG A 565 -9.95 8.46 -6.67
CA ARG A 565 -9.47 9.61 -7.46
C ARG A 565 -10.38 10.83 -7.30
N VAL A 566 -11.71 10.62 -7.22
CA VAL A 566 -12.67 11.69 -6.91
C VAL A 566 -12.39 12.26 -5.52
N GLU A 567 -12.27 11.44 -4.48
CA GLU A 567 -11.95 11.89 -3.12
C GLU A 567 -10.58 12.59 -3.03
N ALA A 568 -9.58 12.10 -3.77
CA ALA A 568 -8.27 12.77 -3.83
C ALA A 568 -8.37 14.16 -4.47
N CYS A 569 -9.07 14.27 -5.59
CA CYS A 569 -9.31 15.54 -6.27
C CYS A 569 -10.11 16.51 -5.41
N LEU A 570 -11.25 16.09 -4.85
CA LEU A 570 -12.10 16.92 -3.99
C LEU A 570 -11.33 17.38 -2.74
N ARG A 571 -10.47 16.54 -2.16
CA ARG A 571 -9.60 16.94 -1.05
C ARG A 571 -8.60 18.03 -1.44
N ALA A 572 -8.08 18.01 -2.67
CA ALA A 572 -7.21 19.05 -3.19
C ALA A 572 -7.95 20.37 -3.48
N LEU A 573 -9.23 20.29 -3.85
CA LEU A 573 -10.09 21.45 -4.10
C LEU A 573 -10.61 22.12 -2.82
N ARG A 574 -10.60 21.43 -1.67
CA ARG A 574 -11.01 22.01 -0.38
C ARG A 574 -10.09 23.18 -0.01
N GLY A 575 -10.67 24.38 0.03
CA GLY A 575 -9.95 25.63 0.30
C GLY A 575 -9.70 26.51 -0.94
N GLN A 576 -10.11 26.06 -2.14
CA GLN A 576 -10.10 26.87 -3.36
C GLN A 576 -11.45 27.60 -3.54
N ALA A 577 -11.40 28.85 -4.00
CA ALA A 577 -12.60 29.65 -4.28
C ALA A 577 -13.33 29.13 -5.54
N GLY A 578 -14.66 29.06 -5.49
CA GLY A 578 -15.51 28.65 -6.64
C GLY A 578 -15.90 27.17 -6.69
N CYS A 579 -15.34 26.31 -5.83
CA CYS A 579 -15.69 24.87 -5.78
C CYS A 579 -16.68 24.49 -4.66
N ALA A 580 -17.23 25.47 -3.94
CA ALA A 580 -18.06 25.24 -2.77
C ALA A 580 -19.34 24.43 -3.09
N GLU A 581 -19.99 24.72 -4.21
CA GLU A 581 -21.22 24.03 -4.63
C GLU A 581 -20.97 22.55 -4.93
N LEU A 582 -19.91 22.22 -5.68
CA LEU A 582 -19.52 20.83 -5.96
C LEU A 582 -19.16 20.06 -4.68
N LEU A 583 -18.42 20.69 -3.78
CA LEU A 583 -18.01 20.09 -2.51
C LEU A 583 -19.20 19.82 -1.59
N GLN A 584 -20.10 20.80 -1.47
CA GLN A 584 -21.31 20.67 -0.67
C GLN A 584 -22.22 19.57 -1.25
N GLU A 585 -22.46 19.60 -2.56
CA GLU A 585 -23.29 18.59 -3.20
C GLU A 585 -22.71 17.17 -3.05
N TRP A 586 -21.39 17.03 -3.19
CA TRP A 586 -20.73 15.75 -2.94
C TRP A 586 -20.96 15.27 -1.51
N ASP A 587 -20.67 16.10 -0.51
CA ASP A 587 -20.76 15.74 0.90
C ASP A 587 -22.22 15.49 1.35
N ASP A 588 -23.21 16.21 0.79
CA ASP A 588 -24.63 16.12 1.18
C ASP A 588 -25.43 15.05 0.41
N ILE A 589 -25.11 14.80 -0.88
CA ILE A 589 -25.98 14.00 -1.77
C ILE A 589 -25.31 12.69 -2.21
N PHE A 590 -24.14 12.77 -2.85
CA PHE A 590 -23.53 11.60 -3.48
C PHE A 590 -22.78 10.72 -2.49
N TYR A 591 -21.98 11.33 -1.63
CA TYR A 591 -21.11 10.64 -0.69
C TYR A 591 -21.90 9.79 0.33
N PRO A 592 -23.02 10.26 0.93
CA PRO A 592 -23.80 9.43 1.87
C PRO A 592 -24.37 8.16 1.23
N GLU A 593 -24.94 8.27 0.03
CA GLU A 593 -25.47 7.09 -0.67
C GLU A 593 -24.35 6.12 -1.07
N ILE A 594 -23.21 6.59 -1.56
CA ILE A 594 -22.05 5.72 -1.85
C ILE A 594 -21.58 4.97 -0.59
N ASN A 595 -21.46 5.66 0.54
CA ASN A 595 -21.03 5.04 1.80
C ASN A 595 -22.00 3.97 2.30
N LYS A 596 -23.30 4.24 2.22
CA LYS A 596 -24.35 3.27 2.58
C LYS A 596 -24.24 1.98 1.78
N HIS A 597 -24.02 2.08 0.47
CA HIS A 597 -23.84 0.93 -0.42
C HIS A 597 -22.54 0.16 -0.13
N LEU A 598 -21.43 0.87 0.07
CA LEU A 598 -20.14 0.26 0.42
C LEU A 598 -20.18 -0.43 1.78
N LEU A 599 -20.82 0.17 2.78
CA LEU A 599 -20.96 -0.42 4.11
C LEU A 599 -21.77 -1.71 4.08
N LYS A 600 -22.83 -1.76 3.26
CA LYS A 600 -23.60 -2.99 3.03
C LYS A 600 -22.71 -4.10 2.46
N LEU A 601 -21.91 -3.80 1.44
CA LEU A 601 -20.96 -4.74 0.83
C LEU A 601 -19.92 -5.23 1.85
N LEU A 602 -19.29 -4.29 2.55
CA LEU A 602 -18.25 -4.58 3.55
C LEU A 602 -18.76 -5.53 4.64
N LEU A 603 -19.95 -5.25 5.21
CA LEU A 603 -20.52 -6.09 6.27
C LEU A 603 -20.94 -7.47 5.76
N LEU A 604 -21.42 -7.55 4.52
CA LEU A 604 -21.76 -8.84 3.89
C LEU A 604 -20.49 -9.69 3.72
N VAL A 605 -19.39 -9.10 3.25
CA VAL A 605 -18.12 -9.79 3.06
C VAL A 605 -17.52 -10.23 4.40
N LEU A 606 -17.55 -9.40 5.44
CA LEU A 606 -17.06 -9.80 6.77
C LEU A 606 -17.84 -10.99 7.36
N ARG A 607 -19.16 -11.03 7.13
CA ARG A 607 -20.04 -12.12 7.60
C ARG A 607 -19.96 -13.37 6.75
N SER A 608 -19.36 -13.31 5.56
CA SER A 608 -19.19 -14.49 4.70
C SER A 608 -18.26 -15.53 5.37
N THR A 609 -18.49 -16.80 5.04
CA THR A 609 -17.67 -17.91 5.51
C THR A 609 -16.33 -17.93 4.79
N ALA A 610 -15.28 -18.44 5.44
CA ALA A 610 -13.91 -18.49 4.93
C ALA A 610 -13.75 -19.53 3.80
N ALA A 611 -14.32 -19.27 2.63
CA ALA A 611 -13.99 -19.97 1.40
C ALA A 611 -12.53 -19.68 1.01
N PRO A 612 -11.84 -20.58 0.27
CA PRO A 612 -10.53 -20.28 -0.27
C PRO A 612 -10.60 -19.01 -1.12
N VAL A 613 -9.66 -18.10 -0.88
CA VAL A 613 -9.61 -16.82 -1.60
C VAL A 613 -9.20 -17.09 -3.04
N THR A 614 -9.99 -16.55 -3.96
CA THR A 614 -9.75 -16.58 -5.41
C THR A 614 -9.26 -15.21 -5.89
N ALA A 615 -8.75 -15.09 -7.11
CA ALA A 615 -8.35 -13.82 -7.70
C ALA A 615 -9.48 -12.78 -7.69
N SER A 616 -10.73 -13.20 -7.95
CA SER A 616 -11.89 -12.31 -7.87
C SER A 616 -12.20 -11.88 -6.45
N SER A 617 -12.22 -12.80 -5.48
CA SER A 617 -12.51 -12.43 -4.09
C SER A 617 -11.37 -11.62 -3.46
N ALA A 618 -10.10 -11.89 -3.81
CA ALA A 618 -8.94 -11.09 -3.43
C ALA A 618 -9.05 -9.65 -3.95
N ALA A 619 -9.41 -9.48 -5.23
CA ALA A 619 -9.60 -8.16 -5.82
C ALA A 619 -10.77 -7.38 -5.18
N SER A 620 -11.90 -8.06 -4.91
CA SER A 620 -13.02 -7.47 -4.17
C SER A 620 -12.62 -7.05 -2.76
N LEU A 621 -11.92 -7.92 -2.01
CA LEU A 621 -11.42 -7.63 -0.67
C LEU A 621 -10.44 -6.46 -0.67
N GLY A 622 -9.44 -6.46 -1.55
CA GLY A 622 -8.46 -5.37 -1.67
C GLY A 622 -9.13 -4.04 -2.03
N SER A 623 -10.15 -4.07 -2.89
CA SER A 623 -10.93 -2.88 -3.25
C SER A 623 -11.73 -2.34 -2.05
N LEU A 624 -12.36 -3.21 -1.26
CA LEU A 624 -13.07 -2.82 -0.04
C LEU A 624 -12.13 -2.33 1.06
N VAL A 625 -10.96 -2.94 1.23
CA VAL A 625 -9.92 -2.51 2.18
C VAL A 625 -9.48 -1.07 1.87
N ARG A 626 -9.22 -0.75 0.60
CA ARG A 626 -8.89 0.61 0.17
C ARG A 626 -10.08 1.55 0.35
N ALA A 627 -11.27 1.15 -0.09
CA ALA A 627 -12.48 1.98 0.04
C ALA A 627 -12.79 2.33 1.50
N ALA A 628 -12.62 1.40 2.43
CA ALA A 628 -12.86 1.63 3.86
C ALA A 628 -12.00 2.76 4.46
N THR A 629 -10.83 3.07 3.86
CA THR A 629 -9.99 4.21 4.29
C THR A 629 -10.53 5.57 3.84
N LEU A 630 -11.42 5.59 2.85
CA LEU A 630 -12.03 6.78 2.30
C LEU A 630 -13.40 7.08 2.93
N MET A 631 -14.05 6.06 3.49
CA MET A 631 -15.40 6.15 4.05
C MET A 631 -15.43 6.97 5.35
N ARG A 632 -16.61 7.56 5.65
CA ARG A 632 -16.93 8.23 6.91
C ARG A 632 -18.23 7.65 7.44
N TRP A 633 -18.26 7.27 8.71
CA TRP A 633 -19.42 6.63 9.30
C TRP A 633 -20.65 7.56 9.38
N HIS A 634 -20.47 8.84 9.69
CA HIS A 634 -21.56 9.81 9.81
C HIS A 634 -22.42 9.92 8.54
N ALA A 635 -21.80 9.72 7.36
CA ALA A 635 -22.48 9.69 6.08
C ALA A 635 -23.08 8.31 5.73
N ALA A 636 -22.71 7.25 6.47
CA ALA A 636 -23.00 5.87 6.10
C ALA A 636 -24.33 5.33 6.65
N HIS A 637 -24.84 5.79 7.81
CA HIS A 637 -26.16 5.35 8.32
C HIS A 637 -26.76 6.13 9.51
N ALA A 638 -28.08 6.33 9.43
CA ALA A 638 -29.01 6.35 10.56
C ALA A 638 -29.61 4.93 10.74
N GLY A 639 -29.38 4.26 11.88
CA GLY A 639 -30.18 3.10 12.32
C GLY A 639 -29.55 1.70 12.36
N ARG A 640 -28.27 1.49 12.00
CA ARG A 640 -27.60 0.18 12.25
C ARG A 640 -26.97 0.12 13.65
N PRO A 641 -27.01 -1.03 14.34
CA PRO A 641 -26.34 -1.18 15.63
C PRO A 641 -24.82 -1.18 15.45
N LEU A 642 -24.20 -0.05 15.78
CA LEU A 642 -22.76 0.19 15.74
C LEU A 642 -21.96 -0.91 16.46
N ALA A 643 -22.41 -1.31 17.65
CA ALA A 643 -21.80 -2.37 18.44
C ALA A 643 -21.76 -3.73 17.72
N ARG A 644 -22.81 -4.07 16.96
CA ARG A 644 -22.86 -5.33 16.20
C ARG A 644 -21.85 -5.33 15.04
N CYS A 645 -21.67 -4.18 14.39
CA CYS A 645 -20.69 -4.04 13.31
C CYS A 645 -19.26 -4.19 13.85
N ALA A 646 -18.97 -3.63 15.03
CA ALA A 646 -17.70 -3.81 15.71
C ALA A 646 -17.47 -5.27 16.11
N ALA A 647 -18.50 -5.97 16.63
CA ALA A 647 -18.42 -7.38 16.98
C ALA A 647 -18.17 -8.28 15.76
N ASP A 648 -18.84 -8.03 14.63
CA ASP A 648 -18.62 -8.77 13.37
C ASP A 648 -17.17 -8.63 12.90
N ALA A 649 -16.59 -7.42 12.97
CA ALA A 649 -15.20 -7.16 12.62
C ALA A 649 -14.22 -7.80 13.60
N ALA A 650 -14.46 -7.71 14.92
CA ALA A 650 -13.65 -8.36 15.93
C ALA A 650 -13.66 -9.90 15.77
N GLY A 651 -14.81 -10.50 15.49
CA GLY A 651 -14.93 -11.93 15.22
C GLY A 651 -14.20 -12.36 13.94
N ALA A 652 -14.20 -11.53 12.89
CA ALA A 652 -13.42 -11.79 11.68
C ALA A 652 -11.90 -11.71 11.92
N LEU A 653 -11.44 -10.86 12.85
CA LEU A 653 -10.04 -10.81 13.29
C LEU A 653 -9.66 -12.02 14.14
N ALA A 654 -10.54 -12.47 15.03
CA ALA A 654 -10.32 -13.62 15.91
C ALA A 654 -10.25 -14.95 15.15
N GLY A 655 -11.12 -15.12 14.14
CA GLY A 655 -11.19 -16.37 13.37
C GLY A 655 -9.91 -16.68 12.57
N VAL A 656 -9.66 -17.97 12.35
CA VAL A 656 -8.65 -18.46 11.39
C VAL A 656 -9.14 -18.13 9.98
N ARG A 657 -8.70 -16.99 9.48
CA ARG A 657 -9.10 -16.44 8.18
C ARG A 657 -7.88 -15.97 7.41
N HIS A 658 -8.05 -15.90 6.10
CA HIS A 658 -7.06 -15.34 5.20
C HIS A 658 -6.75 -13.86 5.57
N PRO A 659 -5.49 -13.38 5.48
CA PRO A 659 -5.08 -12.02 5.85
C PRO A 659 -5.96 -10.90 5.27
N ALA A 660 -6.42 -11.05 4.03
CA ALA A 660 -7.30 -10.08 3.36
C ALA A 660 -8.59 -9.77 4.15
N TYR A 661 -9.23 -10.78 4.78
CA TYR A 661 -10.41 -10.54 5.62
C TYR A 661 -10.04 -9.80 6.92
N LYS A 662 -8.87 -10.11 7.49
CA LYS A 662 -8.37 -9.43 8.69
C LYS A 662 -8.04 -7.97 8.40
N TYR A 663 -7.46 -7.66 7.25
CA TYR A 663 -7.23 -6.28 6.82
C TYR A 663 -8.55 -5.52 6.68
N LEU A 664 -9.57 -6.12 6.04
CA LEU A 664 -10.89 -5.50 5.91
C LEU A 664 -11.53 -5.26 7.28
N ALA A 665 -11.48 -6.25 8.17
CA ALA A 665 -12.01 -6.15 9.53
C ALA A 665 -11.31 -5.05 10.34
N PHE A 666 -9.99 -4.95 10.24
CA PHE A 666 -9.22 -3.88 10.86
C PHE A 666 -9.62 -2.49 10.33
N ARG A 667 -9.70 -2.31 9.01
CA ARG A 667 -10.14 -1.04 8.41
C ARG A 667 -11.58 -0.70 8.80
N THR A 668 -12.43 -1.70 8.98
CA THR A 668 -13.79 -1.51 9.49
C THR A 668 -13.76 -0.99 10.92
N LEU A 669 -12.95 -1.57 11.83
CA LEU A 669 -12.83 -1.06 13.19
C LEU A 669 -12.29 0.37 13.25
N GLN A 670 -11.39 0.74 12.33
CA GLN A 670 -10.92 2.13 12.19
C GLN A 670 -12.04 3.07 11.74
N LEU A 671 -12.85 2.65 10.77
CA LEU A 671 -14.02 3.41 10.29
C LEU A 671 -15.04 3.67 11.42
N LEU A 672 -15.25 2.69 12.31
CA LEU A 672 -16.20 2.77 13.42
C LEU A 672 -15.67 3.55 14.64
N ALA A 673 -14.36 3.79 14.71
CA ALA A 673 -13.68 4.21 15.95
C ALA A 673 -14.25 5.50 16.56
N HIS A 674 -14.42 6.56 15.75
CA HIS A 674 -14.86 7.86 16.24
C HIS A 674 -16.27 7.79 16.87
N GLU A 675 -17.16 7.06 16.22
CA GLU A 675 -18.58 7.00 16.55
C GLU A 675 -18.84 6.07 17.73
N LEU A 676 -18.03 5.01 17.86
CA LEU A 676 -18.03 4.15 19.04
C LEU A 676 -17.66 4.97 20.28
N LEU A 677 -16.65 5.83 20.16
CA LEU A 677 -16.19 6.67 21.26
C LEU A 677 -17.17 7.81 21.58
N GLN A 678 -17.83 8.39 20.58
CA GLN A 678 -18.90 9.37 20.80
C GLN A 678 -20.06 8.74 21.57
N ALA A 679 -20.54 7.56 21.15
CA ALA A 679 -21.60 6.82 21.84
C ALA A 679 -21.19 6.48 23.29
N ASP A 680 -19.94 6.09 23.51
CA ASP A 680 -19.39 5.82 24.84
C ASP A 680 -19.33 7.08 25.72
N ALA A 681 -18.88 8.20 25.16
CA ALA A 681 -18.82 9.48 25.87
C ALA A 681 -20.22 9.95 26.28
N GLU A 682 -21.22 9.83 25.40
CA GLU A 682 -22.61 10.14 25.72
C GLU A 682 -23.17 9.23 26.82
N ALA A 683 -22.90 7.92 26.74
CA ALA A 683 -23.33 6.97 27.75
C ALA A 683 -22.71 7.27 29.11
N LEU A 684 -21.42 7.64 29.14
CA LEU A 684 -20.71 8.02 30.35
C LEU A 684 -21.25 9.33 30.93
N ASN A 685 -21.52 10.33 30.09
CA ASN A 685 -22.11 11.61 30.52
C ASN A 685 -23.51 11.40 31.12
N LYS A 686 -24.35 10.56 30.50
CA LYS A 686 -25.69 10.21 31.01
C LYS A 686 -25.63 9.42 32.32
N TRP A 687 -24.58 8.63 32.52
CA TRP A 687 -24.35 7.93 33.78
C TRP A 687 -23.88 8.90 34.88
N ALA A 688 -22.92 9.78 34.58
CA ALA A 688 -22.39 10.76 35.52
C ALA A 688 -23.43 11.81 35.96
N ALA A 689 -24.42 12.10 35.11
CA ALA A 689 -25.51 13.03 35.41
C ALA A 689 -26.64 12.41 36.25
N ALA A 690 -26.63 11.09 36.51
CA ALA A 690 -27.68 10.43 37.29
C ALA A 690 -27.34 10.47 38.80
N ASP A 691 -28.31 10.88 39.63
CA ASP A 691 -28.17 11.00 41.10
C ASP A 691 -28.10 9.66 41.86
N ASP A 692 -27.99 8.52 41.16
CA ASP A 692 -27.94 7.20 41.78
C ASP A 692 -26.50 6.66 41.84
N GLU A 693 -25.84 6.83 42.98
CA GLU A 693 -24.48 6.35 43.25
C GLU A 693 -24.32 4.81 43.16
N ARG A 694 -25.42 4.03 43.20
CA ARG A 694 -25.38 2.55 43.12
C ARG A 694 -25.54 2.02 41.69
N ARG A 695 -25.71 2.90 40.71
CA ARG A 695 -25.92 2.50 39.31
C ARG A 695 -24.64 1.91 38.71
N PRO A 696 -24.69 0.68 38.14
CA PRO A 696 -23.52 0.10 37.49
C PRO A 696 -23.05 0.99 36.33
N ARG A 697 -21.72 1.06 36.13
CA ARG A 697 -21.13 1.79 35.00
C ARG A 697 -21.70 1.25 33.67
N PRO A 698 -21.91 2.10 32.66
CA PRO A 698 -22.39 1.66 31.35
C PRO A 698 -21.40 0.70 30.70
N ALA A 699 -21.91 -0.29 29.96
CA ALA A 699 -21.10 -1.15 29.13
C ALA A 699 -20.60 -0.35 27.91
N LEU A 700 -19.35 0.10 27.98
CA LEU A 700 -18.70 0.87 26.91
C LEU A 700 -18.22 -0.03 25.76
N CYS A 701 -18.07 0.53 24.57
CA CYS A 701 -17.62 -0.15 23.37
C CYS A 701 -16.20 -0.72 23.50
N CYS A 702 -15.34 -0.13 24.33
CA CYS A 702 -14.03 -0.71 24.65
C CYS A 702 -14.12 -2.10 25.31
N ALA A 703 -15.28 -2.49 25.85
CA ALA A 703 -15.54 -3.84 26.34
C ALA A 703 -15.73 -4.85 25.21
N LEU A 704 -16.31 -4.42 24.08
CA LEU A 704 -16.69 -5.29 22.96
C LEU A 704 -15.49 -5.97 22.32
N LEU A 705 -14.33 -5.29 22.30
CA LEU A 705 -13.10 -5.82 21.73
C LEU A 705 -12.30 -6.67 22.73
N GLY A 706 -12.61 -6.57 24.03
CA GLY A 706 -11.76 -7.13 25.07
C GLY A 706 -11.70 -8.65 25.04
N ASP A 707 -12.85 -9.31 24.92
CA ASP A 707 -12.89 -10.78 24.98
C ASP A 707 -12.22 -11.40 23.75
N ALA A 708 -12.38 -10.79 22.57
CA ALA A 708 -11.65 -11.19 21.36
C ALA A 708 -10.14 -10.94 21.47
N LEU A 709 -9.73 -9.88 22.19
CA LEU A 709 -8.32 -9.59 22.44
C LEU A 709 -7.69 -10.62 23.39
N ASP A 710 -8.41 -11.03 24.43
CA ASP A 710 -7.99 -12.08 25.37
C ASP A 710 -7.86 -13.45 24.66
N GLU A 711 -8.84 -13.82 23.84
CA GLU A 711 -8.80 -15.05 23.03
C GLU A 711 -7.60 -15.05 22.07
N LEU A 712 -7.43 -13.97 21.30
CA LEU A 712 -6.33 -13.83 20.36
C LEU A 712 -4.96 -13.78 21.06
N GLN A 713 -4.87 -13.20 22.24
CA GLN A 713 -3.65 -13.22 23.04
C GLN A 713 -3.26 -14.65 23.39
N GLN A 714 -4.19 -15.48 23.87
CA GLN A 714 -3.92 -16.88 24.21
C GLN A 714 -3.45 -17.67 22.98
N LEU A 715 -4.08 -17.45 21.82
CA LEU A 715 -3.67 -18.08 20.57
C LEU A 715 -2.29 -17.61 20.10
N ALA A 716 -1.99 -16.31 20.24
CA ALA A 716 -0.68 -15.77 19.89
C ALA A 716 0.42 -16.27 20.83
N ASP A 717 0.15 -16.35 22.15
CA ASP A 717 1.08 -16.89 23.14
C ASP A 717 1.38 -18.37 22.86
N ALA A 718 0.36 -19.16 22.51
CA ALA A 718 0.52 -20.55 22.10
C ALA A 718 1.35 -20.68 20.80
N ALA A 719 1.09 -19.82 19.81
CA ALA A 719 1.84 -19.79 18.55
C ALA A 719 3.32 -19.39 18.73
N LEU A 720 3.64 -18.65 19.79
CA LEU A 720 4.98 -18.13 20.09
C LEU A 720 5.66 -18.85 21.27
N ALA A 721 5.13 -19.99 21.72
CA ALA A 721 5.62 -20.70 22.89
C ALA A 721 7.11 -21.09 22.77
N ASP A 722 7.53 -21.51 21.58
CA ASP A 722 8.89 -21.98 21.29
C ASP A 722 9.89 -20.85 20.94
N VAL A 723 9.43 -19.60 20.88
CA VAL A 723 10.29 -18.46 20.50
C VAL A 723 11.02 -17.91 21.73
N THR A 724 12.32 -18.17 21.81
CA THR A 724 13.21 -17.64 22.85
C THR A 724 13.89 -16.33 22.41
N LEU A 725 13.74 -15.29 23.23
CA LEU A 725 14.30 -13.95 22.94
C LEU A 725 15.83 -13.99 22.87
N GLY A 726 16.39 -13.41 21.81
CA GLY A 726 17.84 -13.28 21.60
C GLY A 726 18.52 -14.50 21.00
N GLU A 727 17.90 -15.67 20.98
CA GLU A 727 18.46 -16.89 20.39
C GLU A 727 17.93 -17.11 18.97
N SER A 728 16.61 -17.01 18.80
CA SER A 728 15.91 -17.24 17.53
C SER A 728 15.16 -15.99 17.06
N VAL A 729 14.99 -15.86 15.74
CA VAL A 729 14.10 -14.88 15.13
C VAL A 729 12.82 -15.61 14.76
N CYS A 730 11.67 -15.03 15.09
CA CYS A 730 10.38 -15.61 14.72
C CYS A 730 10.14 -15.41 13.22
N GLU A 731 10.21 -16.48 12.44
CA GLU A 731 9.80 -16.50 11.05
C GLU A 731 8.42 -17.17 10.93
N LEU A 732 7.37 -16.33 10.96
CA LEU A 732 6.01 -16.81 10.77
C LEU A 732 5.79 -17.18 9.30
N VAL A 733 5.43 -18.43 9.06
CA VAL A 733 5.02 -18.90 7.73
C VAL A 733 3.69 -18.23 7.36
N PRO A 734 3.62 -17.45 6.26
CA PRO A 734 2.38 -16.81 5.83
C PRO A 734 1.23 -17.82 5.67
N PHE A 735 0.01 -17.39 5.95
CA PHE A 735 -1.21 -18.21 5.88
C PHE A 735 -1.31 -19.40 6.84
N SER A 736 -0.29 -19.66 7.68
CA SER A 736 -0.41 -20.62 8.78
C SER A 736 -1.38 -20.13 9.87
N ASP A 737 -1.87 -21.05 10.71
CA ASP A 737 -2.71 -20.72 11.86
C ASP A 737 -1.99 -19.79 12.83
N SER A 738 -0.70 -20.03 13.08
CA SER A 738 0.18 -19.17 13.89
C SER A 738 0.28 -17.75 13.32
N HIS A 739 0.46 -17.62 12.00
CA HIS A 739 0.44 -16.33 11.33
C HIS A 739 -0.94 -15.66 11.41
N SER A 740 -2.02 -16.41 11.24
CA SER A 740 -3.40 -15.91 11.30
C SER A 740 -3.75 -15.37 12.71
N ALA A 741 -3.37 -16.09 13.76
CA ALA A 741 -3.58 -15.71 15.15
C ALA A 741 -2.77 -14.46 15.52
N THR A 742 -1.46 -14.46 15.26
CA THR A 742 -0.58 -13.33 15.59
C THR A 742 -0.94 -12.07 14.80
N LEU A 743 -1.27 -12.19 13.51
CA LEU A 743 -1.76 -11.07 12.71
C LEU A 743 -3.09 -10.52 13.23
N GLY A 744 -4.03 -11.40 13.59
CA GLY A 744 -5.31 -11.03 14.19
C GLY A 744 -5.11 -10.26 15.50
N TYR A 745 -4.25 -10.75 16.38
CA TYR A 745 -3.93 -10.12 17.66
C TYR A 745 -3.31 -8.74 17.48
N MET A 746 -2.29 -8.61 16.62
CA MET A 746 -1.61 -7.34 16.37
C MET A 746 -2.55 -6.29 15.74
N LEU A 747 -3.41 -6.69 14.79
CA LEU A 747 -4.39 -5.78 14.18
C LEU A 747 -5.47 -5.36 15.17
N LEU A 748 -6.00 -6.29 15.97
CA LEU A 748 -7.01 -5.95 16.98
C LEU A 748 -6.43 -5.04 18.07
N ALA A 749 -5.19 -5.31 18.51
CA ALA A 749 -4.46 -4.45 19.42
C ALA A 749 -4.24 -3.05 18.84
N ALA A 750 -3.79 -2.95 17.58
CA ALA A 750 -3.62 -1.68 16.90
C ALA A 750 -4.94 -0.89 16.81
N ALA A 751 -6.07 -1.57 16.57
CA ALA A 751 -7.39 -0.94 16.55
C ALA A 751 -7.80 -0.43 17.93
N ALA A 752 -7.63 -1.24 18.98
CA ALA A 752 -7.96 -0.86 20.36
C ALA A 752 -7.08 0.30 20.87
N LEU A 753 -5.78 0.28 20.58
CA LEU A 753 -4.85 1.36 20.90
C LEU A 753 -5.17 2.63 20.11
N GLY A 754 -5.47 2.50 18.81
CA GLY A 754 -5.92 3.62 17.97
C GLY A 754 -7.19 4.28 18.53
N GLN A 755 -8.20 3.50 18.92
CA GLN A 755 -9.39 4.01 19.60
C GLN A 755 -9.05 4.72 20.91
N SER A 756 -8.15 4.15 21.72
CA SER A 756 -7.73 4.79 22.98
C SER A 756 -7.05 6.15 22.77
N SER A 757 -6.33 6.34 21.66
CA SER A 757 -5.68 7.61 21.33
C SER A 757 -6.66 8.74 20.99
N LEU A 758 -7.86 8.37 20.52
CA LEU A 758 -8.94 9.29 20.19
C LEU A 758 -9.81 9.65 21.40
N ALA A 759 -9.76 8.87 22.47
CA ALA A 759 -10.55 9.11 23.69
C ALA A 759 -10.12 10.41 24.40
N ARG A 760 -11.10 11.21 24.83
CA ARG A 760 -10.90 12.48 25.55
C ARG A 760 -11.62 12.48 26.89
N GLY A 761 -11.20 13.37 27.80
CA GLY A 761 -11.83 13.55 29.11
C GLY A 761 -11.82 12.27 29.96
N ASP A 762 -12.93 12.02 30.64
CA ASP A 762 -13.10 10.88 31.55
C ASP A 762 -13.02 9.52 30.83
N LEU A 763 -13.44 9.46 29.56
CA LEU A 763 -13.37 8.24 28.75
C LEU A 763 -11.92 7.73 28.63
N ARG A 764 -10.94 8.62 28.52
CA ARG A 764 -9.52 8.24 28.49
C ARG A 764 -9.08 7.54 29.78
N GLN A 765 -9.59 7.99 30.93
CA GLN A 765 -9.28 7.37 32.22
C GLN A 765 -9.90 5.97 32.31
N VAL A 766 -11.16 5.82 31.88
CA VAL A 766 -11.85 4.52 31.89
C VAL A 766 -11.15 3.51 30.98
N VAL A 767 -10.72 3.91 29.78
CA VAL A 767 -9.94 3.04 28.88
C VAL A 767 -8.61 2.66 29.53
N ALA A 768 -7.91 3.58 30.17
CA ALA A 768 -6.65 3.30 30.87
C ALA A 768 -6.83 2.37 32.08
N GLU A 769 -7.90 2.53 32.86
CA GLU A 769 -8.27 1.61 33.95
C GLU A 769 -8.48 0.19 33.41
N ARG A 770 -9.23 0.04 32.30
CA ARG A 770 -9.49 -1.27 31.71
C ARG A 770 -8.23 -1.96 31.20
N PHE A 771 -7.34 -1.22 30.52
CA PHE A 771 -6.04 -1.75 30.09
C PHE A 771 -5.20 -2.25 31.26
N ARG A 772 -5.29 -1.58 32.43
CA ARG A 772 -4.61 -1.97 33.66
C ARG A 772 -5.25 -3.21 34.29
N GLU A 773 -6.58 -3.25 34.41
CA GLU A 773 -7.33 -4.35 35.02
C GLU A 773 -7.11 -5.69 34.30
N ARG A 774 -7.17 -5.68 32.96
CA ARG A 774 -6.95 -6.89 32.14
C ARG A 774 -5.49 -7.16 31.80
N LYS A 775 -4.55 -6.32 32.26
CA LYS A 775 -3.10 -6.46 32.02
C LYS A 775 -2.72 -6.61 30.54
N TYR A 776 -3.41 -5.92 29.64
CA TYR A 776 -3.14 -6.01 28.20
C TYR A 776 -1.70 -5.65 27.82
N ALA A 777 -1.09 -4.70 28.55
CA ALA A 777 0.29 -4.29 28.29
C ALA A 777 1.28 -5.46 28.41
N ASP A 778 1.07 -6.38 29.35
CA ASP A 778 1.98 -7.49 29.61
C ASP A 778 2.06 -8.42 28.39
N GLY A 779 0.89 -8.82 27.86
CA GLY A 779 0.79 -9.65 26.66
C GLY A 779 1.27 -8.94 25.40
N LEU A 780 0.88 -7.68 25.21
CA LEU A 780 1.24 -6.91 24.03
C LEU A 780 2.75 -6.68 23.93
N VAL A 781 3.40 -6.26 25.02
CA VAL A 781 4.85 -6.04 25.05
C VAL A 781 5.57 -7.37 24.83
N TRP A 782 5.15 -8.43 25.50
CA TRP A 782 5.81 -9.74 25.39
C TRP A 782 5.72 -10.34 23.98
N CYS A 783 4.52 -10.37 23.40
CA CYS A 783 4.30 -10.83 22.03
C CYS A 783 5.05 -9.95 21.03
N ALA A 784 5.02 -8.62 21.18
CA ALA A 784 5.70 -7.72 20.26
C ALA A 784 7.22 -7.92 20.27
N LEU A 785 7.84 -8.14 21.43
CA LEU A 785 9.28 -8.41 21.55
C LEU A 785 9.70 -9.72 20.85
N ARG A 786 8.84 -10.75 20.87
CA ARG A 786 9.07 -12.03 20.18
C ARG A 786 8.87 -11.95 18.67
N LEU A 787 8.04 -11.01 18.21
CA LEU A 787 7.70 -10.79 16.80
C LEU A 787 8.60 -9.76 16.11
N LEU A 788 9.61 -9.21 16.80
CA LEU A 788 10.48 -8.19 16.21
C LEU A 788 11.19 -8.69 14.94
N PRO A 789 11.32 -7.84 13.91
CA PRO A 789 12.17 -8.13 12.75
C PRO A 789 13.60 -8.50 13.16
N ALA A 790 14.26 -9.35 12.37
CA ALA A 790 15.59 -9.92 12.69
C ALA A 790 16.64 -8.87 13.09
N ASP A 791 16.69 -7.76 12.34
CA ASP A 791 17.60 -6.64 12.55
C ASP A 791 17.25 -5.83 13.81
N VAL A 792 15.97 -5.58 14.04
CA VAL A 792 15.47 -4.93 15.25
C VAL A 792 15.74 -5.78 16.49
N ALA A 793 15.53 -7.09 16.40
CA ALA A 793 15.85 -8.05 17.46
C ALA A 793 17.35 -8.13 17.73
N ALA A 794 18.20 -8.07 16.68
CA ALA A 794 19.65 -8.02 16.83
C ALA A 794 20.13 -6.75 17.53
N TYR A 795 19.58 -5.58 17.19
CA TYR A 795 19.85 -4.34 17.92
C TYR A 795 19.38 -4.44 19.38
N ALA A 796 18.14 -4.91 19.60
CA ALA A 796 17.53 -5.00 20.91
C ALA A 796 18.26 -5.95 21.85
N PHE A 797 18.60 -7.17 21.41
CA PHE A 797 19.08 -8.22 22.31
C PHE A 797 20.56 -8.56 22.17
N LYS A 798 21.18 -8.27 21.02
CA LYS A 798 22.59 -8.60 20.74
C LYS A 798 23.50 -7.36 20.67
N GLY A 799 22.94 -6.15 20.80
CA GLY A 799 23.71 -4.90 20.69
C GLY A 799 24.26 -4.66 19.29
N GLY A 800 23.50 -5.07 18.27
CA GLY A 800 23.87 -4.89 16.86
C GLY A 800 23.97 -3.43 16.41
N ALA A 801 24.25 -3.24 15.12
CA ALA A 801 24.36 -1.91 14.50
C ALA A 801 23.10 -1.04 14.72
N PRO A 802 23.24 0.30 14.76
CA PRO A 802 22.09 1.19 14.92
C PRO A 802 21.06 1.00 13.81
N LEU A 803 19.78 1.19 14.17
CA LEU A 803 18.66 0.99 13.26
C LEU A 803 18.67 2.05 12.14
N GLY A 804 18.51 1.59 10.89
CA GLY A 804 18.33 2.47 9.74
C GLY A 804 16.99 3.22 9.77
N ALA A 805 16.90 4.31 9.00
CA ALA A 805 15.72 5.17 8.95
C ALA A 805 14.42 4.42 8.57
N GLU A 806 14.49 3.45 7.64
CA GLU A 806 13.32 2.66 7.24
C GLU A 806 12.75 1.82 8.38
N ARG A 807 13.61 1.21 9.21
CA ARG A 807 13.16 0.41 10.36
C ARG A 807 12.60 1.26 11.47
N LEU A 808 13.15 2.46 11.67
CA LEU A 808 12.57 3.43 12.61
C LEU A 808 11.16 3.86 12.18
N GLN A 809 10.86 3.93 10.88
CA GLN A 809 9.51 4.24 10.41
C GLN A 809 8.47 3.19 10.82
N CYS A 810 8.84 1.91 10.95
CA CYS A 810 7.93 0.85 11.39
C CYS A 810 7.39 1.05 12.82
N PHE A 811 8.08 1.83 13.67
CA PHE A 811 7.61 2.15 15.02
C PHE A 811 6.51 3.22 15.02
N HIS A 812 6.41 4.03 13.96
CA HIS A 812 5.55 5.22 13.94
C HIS A 812 4.49 5.21 12.84
N ARG A 813 4.64 4.34 11.84
CA ARG A 813 3.70 4.21 10.74
C ARG A 813 3.12 2.80 10.71
N LEU A 814 1.79 2.73 10.61
CA LEU A 814 1.11 1.49 10.33
C LEU A 814 1.60 0.97 8.96
N PRO A 815 1.99 -0.32 8.84
CA PRO A 815 2.40 -0.88 7.57
C PRO A 815 1.26 -0.84 6.54
N ALA A 816 1.62 -0.82 5.26
CA ALA A 816 0.65 -0.97 4.19
C ALA A 816 -0.06 -2.32 4.33
N LEU A 817 -1.40 -2.28 4.34
CA LEU A 817 -2.25 -3.47 4.43
C LEU A 817 -2.84 -3.77 3.05
N ASP A 818 -1.98 -4.08 2.08
CA ASP A 818 -2.41 -4.44 0.74
C ASP A 818 -2.56 -5.96 0.62
N VAL A 819 -3.66 -6.38 -0.02
CA VAL A 819 -3.98 -7.78 -0.31
C VAL A 819 -3.13 -8.30 -1.48
N LEU A 820 -2.71 -7.42 -2.38
CA LEU A 820 -1.95 -7.75 -3.59
C LEU A 820 -0.44 -7.59 -3.40
N GLU A 821 0.02 -7.08 -2.26
CA GLU A 821 1.43 -7.09 -1.89
C GLU A 821 1.79 -8.37 -1.15
N ARG A 822 3.06 -8.78 -1.27
CA ARG A 822 3.58 -10.01 -0.66
C ARG A 822 3.37 -9.97 0.85
N VAL A 823 2.51 -10.87 1.35
CA VAL A 823 2.34 -11.08 2.79
C VAL A 823 3.58 -11.82 3.30
N HIS A 824 4.56 -11.08 3.79
CA HIS A 824 5.71 -11.64 4.50
C HIS A 824 5.48 -11.56 6.02
N GLY A 825 6.12 -12.44 6.79
CA GLY A 825 6.14 -12.34 8.27
C GLY A 825 6.59 -10.98 8.79
N GLY A 826 7.37 -10.21 8.01
CA GLY A 826 7.71 -8.83 8.34
C GLY A 826 6.55 -7.83 8.43
N VAL A 827 5.34 -8.11 7.89
CA VAL A 827 4.17 -7.24 8.13
C VAL A 827 3.75 -7.36 9.59
N VAL A 828 3.72 -8.59 10.12
CA VAL A 828 3.47 -8.85 11.54
C VAL A 828 4.59 -8.24 12.40
N GLY A 829 5.85 -8.33 11.96
CA GLY A 829 6.97 -7.69 12.67
C GLY A 829 6.92 -6.15 12.65
N ALA A 830 6.52 -5.53 11.54
CA ALA A 830 6.29 -4.09 11.47
C ALA A 830 5.10 -3.66 12.33
N LEU A 831 4.00 -4.44 12.31
CA LEU A 831 2.87 -4.24 13.21
C LEU A 831 3.27 -4.37 14.68
N ALA A 832 4.15 -5.31 15.03
CA ALA A 832 4.66 -5.47 16.39
C ALA A 832 5.44 -4.22 16.84
N CYS A 833 6.28 -3.64 15.98
CA CYS A 833 6.98 -2.37 16.28
C CYS A 833 6.01 -1.21 16.49
N TYR A 834 4.98 -1.10 15.63
CA TYR A 834 3.93 -0.10 15.75
C TYR A 834 3.09 -0.27 17.03
N VAL A 835 2.60 -1.48 17.30
CA VAL A 835 1.80 -1.81 18.50
C VAL A 835 2.61 -1.59 19.77
N LEU A 836 3.90 -1.92 19.78
CA LEU A 836 4.78 -1.64 20.92
C LEU A 836 4.83 -0.14 21.23
N THR A 837 5.03 0.68 20.20
CA THR A 837 5.08 2.14 20.32
C THR A 837 3.75 2.72 20.79
N GLU A 838 2.63 2.28 20.19
CA GLU A 838 1.29 2.76 20.57
C GLU A 838 0.89 2.31 21.98
N THR A 839 1.30 1.11 22.40
CA THR A 839 1.11 0.62 23.78
C THR A 839 1.84 1.53 24.77
N LEU A 840 3.08 1.90 24.45
CA LEU A 840 3.91 2.77 25.28
C LEU A 840 3.48 4.22 25.25
N ARG A 841 2.95 4.72 24.13
CA ARG A 841 2.43 6.10 24.00
C ARG A 841 1.08 6.26 24.71
N GLY A 842 0.25 5.23 24.68
CA GLY A 842 -1.14 5.25 25.12
C GLY A 842 -1.40 4.67 26.52
N PRO A 843 -2.56 4.02 26.74
CA PRO A 843 -3.00 3.56 28.05
C PRO A 843 -2.15 2.41 28.63
N GLY A 844 -1.40 1.70 27.79
CA GLY A 844 -0.57 0.56 28.19
C GLY A 844 0.73 0.93 28.89
N ALA A 845 1.15 2.19 28.88
CA ALA A 845 2.45 2.61 29.38
C ALA A 845 2.70 2.28 30.86
N ALA A 846 1.69 2.50 31.72
CA ALA A 846 1.80 2.18 33.14
C ALA A 846 1.92 0.67 33.37
N GLY A 847 1.21 -0.14 32.57
CA GLY A 847 1.34 -1.59 32.59
C GLY A 847 2.73 -2.03 32.14
N ALA A 848 3.25 -1.45 31.06
CA ALA A 848 4.61 -1.72 30.57
C ALA A 848 5.70 -1.40 31.60
N ARG A 849 5.52 -0.35 32.43
CA ARG A 849 6.42 -0.07 33.57
C ARG A 849 6.40 -1.17 34.62
N GLY A 850 5.20 -1.63 34.99
CA GLY A 850 5.02 -2.75 35.91
C GLY A 850 5.64 -4.03 35.37
N TRP A 851 5.42 -4.30 34.08
CA TRP A 851 6.02 -5.42 33.35
C TRP A 851 7.54 -5.38 33.39
N CYS A 852 8.19 -4.23 33.11
CA CYS A 852 9.65 -4.08 33.21
C CYS A 852 10.21 -4.44 34.60
N GLY A 853 9.45 -4.20 35.68
CA GLY A 853 9.88 -4.55 37.04
C GLY A 853 9.88 -6.05 37.34
N VAL A 854 9.18 -6.86 36.54
CA VAL A 854 9.04 -8.32 36.71
C VAL A 854 9.67 -9.10 35.55
N ALA A 855 9.91 -8.44 34.41
CA ALA A 855 10.43 -9.06 33.20
C ALA A 855 11.87 -9.59 33.37
N PRO A 856 12.25 -10.63 32.60
CA PRO A 856 13.64 -11.08 32.53
C PRO A 856 14.58 -9.96 32.08
N ALA A 857 15.79 -9.90 32.65
CA ALA A 857 16.77 -8.83 32.40
C ALA A 857 17.09 -8.61 30.91
N LEU A 858 17.12 -9.68 30.11
CA LEU A 858 17.33 -9.58 28.66
C LEU A 858 16.18 -8.84 27.96
N ALA A 859 14.94 -9.17 28.33
CA ALA A 859 13.74 -8.59 27.74
C ALA A 859 13.55 -7.13 28.18
N GLU A 860 13.75 -6.84 29.48
CA GLU A 860 13.72 -5.48 30.02
C GLU A 860 14.80 -4.59 29.36
N GLY A 861 16.06 -5.06 29.34
CA GLY A 861 17.17 -4.32 28.75
C GLY A 861 17.00 -4.11 27.24
N GLY A 862 16.47 -5.10 26.53
CA GLY A 862 16.15 -4.98 25.11
C GLY A 862 15.04 -3.97 24.84
N LEU A 863 13.97 -3.99 25.63
CA LEU A 863 12.89 -3.02 25.53
C LEU A 863 13.38 -1.60 25.80
N ARG A 864 14.17 -1.36 26.86
CA ARG A 864 14.72 -0.03 27.17
C ARG A 864 15.59 0.52 26.04
N ARG A 865 16.43 -0.32 25.41
CA ARG A 865 17.24 0.06 24.24
C ARG A 865 16.36 0.48 23.06
N LEU A 866 15.33 -0.30 22.74
CA LEU A 866 14.39 0.02 21.66
C LEU A 866 13.62 1.31 21.94
N VAL A 867 13.15 1.50 23.17
CA VAL A 867 12.44 2.71 23.57
C VAL A 867 13.32 3.94 23.43
N ALA A 868 14.54 3.90 23.96
CA ALA A 868 15.47 5.02 23.85
C ALA A 868 15.83 5.39 22.40
N ALA A 869 15.93 4.39 21.52
CA ALA A 869 16.31 4.59 20.12
C ALA A 869 15.14 5.05 19.23
N ALA A 870 13.97 4.41 19.36
CA ALA A 870 12.86 4.58 18.43
C ALA A 870 11.67 5.34 19.04
N VAL A 871 11.29 5.08 20.28
CA VAL A 871 10.04 5.62 20.86
C VAL A 871 10.24 6.98 21.52
N THR A 872 11.25 7.12 22.37
CA THR A 872 11.50 8.31 23.18
C THR A 872 11.73 9.58 22.35
N PRO A 873 12.56 9.57 21.29
CA PRO A 873 12.85 10.79 20.53
C PRO A 873 11.61 11.44 19.93
N GLU A 874 10.71 10.65 19.33
CA GLU A 874 9.46 11.17 18.74
C GLU A 874 8.47 11.60 19.82
N LEU A 875 8.31 10.82 20.90
CA LEU A 875 7.37 11.13 21.98
C LEU A 875 7.75 12.43 22.71
N VAL A 876 9.03 12.58 23.06
CA VAL A 876 9.56 13.80 23.70
C VAL A 876 9.38 14.99 22.75
N ARG A 877 9.74 14.85 21.48
CA ARG A 877 9.59 15.94 20.50
C ARG A 877 8.14 16.38 20.36
N ALA A 878 7.19 15.43 20.28
CA ALA A 878 5.76 15.73 20.20
C ALA A 878 5.25 16.44 21.46
N GLN A 879 5.62 15.98 22.65
CA GLN A 879 5.21 16.61 23.92
C GLN A 879 5.77 18.02 24.08
N LEU A 880 7.05 18.24 23.76
CA LEU A 880 7.68 19.55 23.88
C LEU A 880 7.12 20.56 22.87
N ARG A 881 6.77 20.12 21.66
CA ARG A 881 6.06 20.96 20.68
C ARG A 881 4.67 21.35 21.19
N GLN A 882 3.87 20.37 21.63
CA GLN A 882 2.55 20.63 22.19
C GLN A 882 2.60 21.64 23.34
N LEU A 883 3.58 21.51 24.23
CA LEU A 883 3.79 22.45 25.33
C LEU A 883 4.12 23.86 24.85
N GLN A 884 5.00 24.02 23.85
CA GLN A 884 5.35 25.33 23.30
C GLN A 884 4.14 26.03 22.69
N ASP A 885 3.35 25.30 21.89
CA ASP A 885 2.16 25.84 21.23
C ASP A 885 1.10 26.31 22.24
N HIS A 886 1.02 25.65 23.39
CA HIS A 886 -0.02 25.87 24.41
C HIS A 886 0.47 26.60 25.66
N ALA A 887 1.74 27.01 25.70
CA ALA A 887 2.36 27.65 26.86
C ALA A 887 1.59 28.91 27.30
N HIS A 888 1.05 29.67 26.33
CA HIS A 888 0.27 30.89 26.56
C HIS A 888 -1.01 30.66 27.39
N LYS A 889 -1.53 29.43 27.46
CA LYS A 889 -2.75 29.12 28.24
C LYS A 889 -2.50 29.11 29.75
N LEU A 890 -1.24 28.95 30.17
CA LEU A 890 -0.85 28.91 31.58
C LEU A 890 -0.60 30.33 32.11
N GLN A 891 -1.67 31.03 32.47
CA GLN A 891 -1.60 32.38 33.05
C GLN A 891 -0.74 32.41 34.32
N ASP A 892 0.11 33.44 34.45
CA ASP A 892 1.08 33.67 35.53
C ASP A 892 2.27 32.68 35.59
N ALA A 893 2.43 31.81 34.58
CA ALA A 893 3.54 30.86 34.50
C ALA A 893 4.50 31.18 33.34
N ARG A 894 5.79 31.31 33.64
CA ARG A 894 6.87 31.41 32.64
C ARG A 894 7.46 30.02 32.40
N ILE A 895 7.41 29.58 31.14
CA ILE A 895 7.86 28.23 30.74
C ILE A 895 9.13 28.36 29.91
N THR A 896 10.14 27.56 30.24
CA THR A 896 11.41 27.45 29.51
C THR A 896 11.65 26.00 29.14
N VAL A 897 11.82 25.71 27.85
CA VAL A 897 12.01 24.35 27.34
C VAL A 897 13.46 24.15 26.91
N LEU A 898 14.16 23.24 27.58
CA LEU A 898 15.54 22.84 27.30
C LEU A 898 15.55 21.57 26.44
N ARG A 899 15.38 21.74 25.12
CA ARG A 899 15.21 20.63 24.16
C ARG A 899 16.35 19.59 24.22
N ASN A 900 17.61 20.03 24.32
CA ASN A 900 18.78 19.14 24.34
C ASN A 900 18.84 18.23 25.57
N ARG A 901 18.20 18.62 26.68
CA ARG A 901 18.14 17.83 27.92
C ARG A 901 16.79 17.16 28.14
N ALA A 902 15.85 17.33 27.20
CA ALA A 902 14.45 16.95 27.37
C ALA A 902 13.85 17.45 28.70
N GLU A 903 14.20 18.67 29.09
CA GLU A 903 13.84 19.26 30.39
C GLU A 903 12.95 20.49 30.19
N VAL A 904 11.94 20.64 31.05
CA VAL A 904 10.98 21.74 31.06
C VAL A 904 11.03 22.41 32.42
N ARG A 905 11.28 23.72 32.43
CA ARG A 905 11.26 24.56 33.63
C ARG A 905 10.03 25.45 33.60
N CYS A 906 9.25 25.44 34.67
CA CYS A 906 8.06 26.25 34.86
C CYS A 906 8.24 27.11 36.11
N VAL A 907 8.05 28.42 35.97
CA VAL A 907 8.14 29.41 37.05
C VAL A 907 6.79 30.10 37.19
N LEU A 908 6.09 29.88 38.30
CA LEU A 908 4.78 30.46 38.59
C LEU A 908 4.95 31.69 39.48
N ALA A 909 4.51 32.86 39.00
CA ALA A 909 4.49 34.09 39.78
C ALA A 909 3.27 34.13 40.72
N THR A 910 3.48 34.32 42.03
CA THR A 910 2.41 34.40 43.03
C THR A 910 2.70 35.46 44.10
N ASP A 911 1.78 36.39 44.39
CA ASP A 911 1.81 37.43 45.47
C ASP A 911 3.18 37.63 46.19
N GLY A 912 4.19 38.11 45.46
CA GLY A 912 5.53 38.45 45.98
C GLY A 912 6.60 37.34 45.98
N ALA A 913 6.34 36.18 45.38
CA ALA A 913 7.27 35.04 45.33
C ALA A 913 7.07 34.16 44.06
N GLU A 914 8.16 33.71 43.45
CA GLU A 914 8.18 32.82 42.27
C GLU A 914 8.41 31.35 42.62
N LEU A 915 7.44 30.47 42.34
CA LEU A 915 7.57 29.04 42.54
C LEU A 915 8.14 28.36 41.29
N GLU A 916 9.22 27.61 41.46
CA GLU A 916 9.89 26.90 40.37
C GLU A 916 9.64 25.38 40.40
N LEU A 917 9.36 24.82 39.23
CA LEU A 917 9.22 23.40 38.96
C LEU A 917 10.05 23.03 37.73
N SER A 918 10.88 22.00 37.83
CA SER A 918 11.63 21.44 36.70
C SER A 918 11.21 19.98 36.47
N LEU A 919 10.90 19.64 35.21
CA LEU A 919 10.48 18.31 34.76
C LEU A 919 11.48 17.80 33.73
N ALA A 920 12.20 16.72 34.04
CA ALA A 920 13.14 16.08 33.11
C ALA A 920 12.57 14.75 32.60
N LEU A 921 12.47 14.60 31.27
CA LEU A 921 12.08 13.35 30.62
C LEU A 921 13.31 12.44 30.50
N ALA A 922 13.19 11.20 30.95
CA ALA A 922 14.28 10.23 30.89
C ALA A 922 14.61 9.80 29.46
N ALA A 923 15.83 9.28 29.25
CA ALA A 923 16.29 8.78 27.95
C ALA A 923 15.47 7.58 27.42
N ASP A 924 14.76 6.87 28.30
CA ASP A 924 13.86 5.77 27.99
C ASP A 924 12.39 6.09 28.36
N HIS A 925 12.01 7.37 28.36
CA HIS A 925 10.63 7.78 28.53
C HIS A 925 9.76 7.14 27.43
N PRO A 926 8.68 6.40 27.75
CA PRO A 926 7.90 6.49 28.99
C PRO A 926 8.13 5.39 30.05
N LEU A 927 9.10 4.49 29.88
CA LEU A 927 9.37 3.42 30.85
C LEU A 927 9.83 3.99 32.19
N THR A 928 10.70 4.99 32.16
CA THR A 928 11.03 5.76 33.35
C THR A 928 10.12 6.99 33.44
N PRO A 929 9.39 7.18 34.56
CA PRO A 929 8.55 8.36 34.72
C PRO A 929 9.41 9.64 34.73
N PRO A 930 8.85 10.79 34.31
CA PRO A 930 9.57 12.06 34.35
C PRO A 930 10.06 12.40 35.76
N ALA A 931 11.29 12.87 35.88
CA ALA A 931 11.85 13.31 37.15
C ALA A 931 11.34 14.73 37.47
N VAL A 932 10.72 14.86 38.64
CA VAL A 932 10.19 16.13 39.15
C VAL A 932 11.17 16.71 40.15
N SER A 933 11.75 17.85 39.83
CA SER A 933 12.67 18.59 40.70
C SER A 933 12.07 19.95 41.08
N THR A 934 12.13 20.26 42.37
CA THR A 934 11.74 21.56 42.93
C THR A 934 12.83 22.05 43.88
N PRO A 935 12.98 23.36 44.11
CA PRO A 935 13.93 23.87 45.10
C PRO A 935 13.80 23.19 46.47
N PRO A 936 14.89 22.99 47.23
CA PRO A 936 14.90 22.15 48.44
C PRO A 936 14.00 22.64 49.59
N LYS A 937 13.46 23.87 49.51
CA LYS A 937 12.56 24.46 50.51
C LYS A 937 11.08 24.39 50.12
N THR A 938 10.72 23.73 49.02
CA THR A 938 9.35 23.69 48.49
C THR A 938 8.48 22.69 49.29
N PRO A 939 7.21 23.00 49.61
CA PRO A 939 6.38 22.09 50.42
C PRO A 939 6.06 20.75 49.74
N PRO A 940 6.01 19.61 50.47
CA PRO A 940 5.78 18.28 49.88
C PRO A 940 4.44 18.09 49.17
N PHE A 941 3.41 18.85 49.54
CA PHE A 941 2.08 18.76 48.94
C PHE A 941 2.06 19.19 47.47
N VAL A 942 3.10 19.89 47.01
CA VAL A 942 3.24 20.40 45.65
C VAL A 942 3.63 19.29 44.66
N ASN A 943 4.31 18.24 45.13
CA ASN A 943 4.96 17.26 44.25
C ASN A 943 4.26 15.89 44.22
N ASN A 944 3.61 15.47 45.31
CA ASN A 944 3.06 14.11 45.41
C ASN A 944 1.95 13.81 44.40
N SER A 945 1.02 14.75 44.20
CA SER A 945 -0.05 14.60 43.20
C SER A 945 0.48 14.60 41.77
N LEU A 946 1.54 15.38 41.50
CA LEU A 946 2.20 15.46 40.21
C LEU A 946 2.92 14.15 39.85
N ASN A 947 3.68 13.60 40.79
CA ASN A 947 4.41 12.35 40.62
C ASN A 947 3.45 11.18 40.31
N ILE A 948 2.32 11.11 41.03
CA ILE A 948 1.30 10.09 40.78
C ILE A 948 0.64 10.29 39.40
N PHE A 949 0.34 11.53 39.01
CA PHE A 949 -0.24 11.83 37.70
C PHE A 949 0.69 11.42 36.54
N LEU A 950 1.96 11.82 36.61
CA LEU A 950 2.97 11.48 35.60
C LEU A 950 3.23 9.98 35.54
N ALA A 951 3.21 9.29 36.68
CA ALA A 951 3.44 7.85 36.76
C ALA A 951 2.24 6.97 36.36
N SER A 952 1.00 7.47 36.36
CA SER A 952 -0.19 6.62 36.21
C SER A 952 -0.73 6.49 34.78
N GLN A 953 -0.43 7.42 33.86
CA GLN A 953 -1.05 7.44 32.51
C GLN A 953 -0.21 8.07 31.37
N ASN A 954 1.11 8.26 31.54
CA ASN A 954 1.88 9.15 30.64
C ASN A 954 1.16 10.49 30.44
N GLY A 955 0.80 11.13 31.55
CA GLY A 955 0.14 12.42 31.52
C GLY A 955 0.96 13.40 30.66
N SER A 956 0.29 14.17 29.80
CA SER A 956 0.96 15.21 29.03
C SER A 956 1.67 16.17 29.99
N VAL A 957 2.90 16.57 29.66
CA VAL A 957 3.65 17.57 30.43
C VAL A 957 2.83 18.85 30.60
N LEU A 958 2.09 19.26 29.56
CA LEU A 958 1.18 20.40 29.62
C LEU A 958 0.07 20.20 30.67
N ALA A 959 -0.63 19.06 30.62
CA ALA A 959 -1.69 18.75 31.58
C ALA A 959 -1.16 18.63 33.02
N ALA A 960 0.07 18.12 33.19
CA ALA A 960 0.74 18.08 34.48
C ALA A 960 1.01 19.50 35.01
N LEU A 961 1.49 20.42 34.17
CA LEU A 961 1.71 21.82 34.54
C LEU A 961 0.40 22.57 34.82
N GLU A 962 -0.66 22.31 34.07
CA GLU A 962 -2.01 22.86 34.32
C GLU A 962 -2.55 22.39 35.67
N MET A 963 -2.48 21.08 35.93
CA MET A 963 -2.88 20.48 37.21
C MET A 963 -2.07 21.08 38.36
N TRP A 964 -0.74 21.15 38.21
CA TRP A 964 0.17 21.72 39.20
C TRP A 964 -0.21 23.18 39.52
N THR A 965 -0.36 24.00 38.48
CA THR A 965 -0.70 25.42 38.61
C THR A 965 -2.03 25.59 39.32
N LYS A 966 -3.05 24.79 38.97
CA LYS A 966 -4.37 24.82 39.60
C LYS A 966 -4.32 24.41 41.07
N VAL A 967 -3.60 23.34 41.41
CA VAL A 967 -3.43 22.87 42.79
C VAL A 967 -2.72 23.92 43.65
N VAL A 968 -1.64 24.52 43.11
CA VAL A 968 -0.90 25.58 43.79
C VAL A 968 -1.78 26.82 44.01
N LYS A 969 -2.46 27.34 42.97
CA LYS A 969 -3.35 28.51 43.08
C LYS A 969 -4.50 28.26 44.07
N SER A 970 -5.17 27.12 43.98
CA SER A 970 -6.27 26.75 44.90
C SER A 970 -5.80 26.65 46.36
N ARG A 971 -4.64 26.03 46.60
CA ARG A 971 -4.08 25.89 47.94
C ARG A 971 -3.63 27.24 48.52
N LEU A 972 -3.12 28.13 47.69
CA LEU A 972 -2.77 29.49 48.09
C LEU A 972 -4.02 30.31 48.41
N GLN A 973 -5.06 30.25 47.58
CA GLN A 973 -6.33 30.96 47.81
C GLN A 973 -7.01 30.53 49.12
N SER A 974 -6.93 29.25 49.48
CA SER A 974 -7.48 28.71 50.73
C SER A 974 -6.59 28.94 51.97
N SER A 975 -5.34 29.37 51.80
CA SER A 975 -4.45 29.68 52.92
C SER A 975 -4.61 31.13 53.41
N PRO A 976 -4.74 31.38 54.73
CA PRO A 976 -4.76 32.74 55.26
C PRO A 976 -3.42 33.45 55.03
N ARG A 977 -3.45 34.78 54.94
CA ARG A 977 -2.24 35.63 54.89
C ARG A 977 -1.56 35.65 56.25
N CYS A 978 -0.22 35.67 56.27
CA CYS A 978 0.50 35.91 57.52
C CYS A 978 0.35 37.39 57.91
N TYR A 979 -0.01 37.68 59.15
CA TYR A 979 -0.20 39.05 59.61
C TYR A 979 1.09 39.82 59.88
N VAL A 980 2.27 39.17 59.79
CA VAL A 980 3.58 39.84 59.96
C VAL A 980 4.14 40.29 58.62
N CYS A 981 4.20 39.40 57.64
CA CYS A 981 4.78 39.71 56.33
C CYS A 981 3.72 39.99 55.26
N TYR A 982 2.42 39.88 55.59
CA TYR A 982 1.27 40.01 54.69
C TYR A 982 1.21 39.02 53.51
N SER A 983 2.24 38.20 53.32
CA SER A 983 2.33 37.18 52.29
C SER A 983 1.64 35.87 52.71
N ARG A 984 1.10 35.15 51.71
CA ARG A 984 0.60 33.77 51.90
C ARG A 984 1.77 32.76 51.89
N LEU A 985 2.80 33.03 51.10
CA LEU A 985 4.06 32.29 51.05
C LEU A 985 5.17 33.11 51.69
N HIS A 986 6.00 32.51 52.53
CA HIS A 986 7.16 33.20 53.09
C HIS A 986 8.32 33.24 52.07
N VAL A 987 8.82 34.45 51.76
CA VAL A 987 9.80 34.74 50.70
C VAL A 987 11.09 33.90 50.79
N GLY A 988 11.54 33.53 52.00
CA GLY A 988 12.82 32.80 52.18
C GLY A 988 12.73 31.28 52.32
N ASN A 989 11.54 30.72 52.56
CA ASN A 989 11.40 29.28 52.86
C ASN A 989 10.13 28.63 52.30
N TRP A 990 9.30 29.37 51.56
CA TRP A 990 8.14 28.85 50.84
C TRP A 990 7.14 28.09 51.72
N SER A 991 7.16 28.36 53.03
CA SER A 991 6.22 27.75 53.97
C SER A 991 4.88 28.48 53.98
N LEU A 992 3.81 27.75 54.25
CA LEU A 992 2.48 28.32 54.52
C LEU A 992 2.35 28.67 56.02
N PRO A 993 1.47 29.62 56.39
CA PRO A 993 1.24 29.99 57.79
C PRO A 993 0.55 28.84 58.53
N LYS A 994 1.33 28.08 59.30
CA LYS A 994 0.84 26.92 60.08
C LYS A 994 0.66 27.26 61.56
N THR A 995 1.46 28.16 62.09
CA THR A 995 1.53 28.43 63.53
C THR A 995 0.41 29.39 63.92
N LYS A 996 -0.53 28.94 64.76
CA LYS A 996 -1.58 29.81 65.32
C LYS A 996 -1.05 30.56 66.54
N CYS A 997 -1.32 31.85 66.65
CA CYS A 997 -1.11 32.58 67.90
C CYS A 997 -2.13 32.13 68.95
N GLN A 998 -1.67 31.89 70.19
CA GLN A 998 -2.55 31.45 71.28
C GLN A 998 -3.53 32.54 71.74
N GLN A 999 -3.18 33.82 71.60
CA GLN A 999 -4.03 34.94 72.00
C GLN A 999 -5.02 35.36 70.90
N CYS A 1000 -4.54 35.70 69.71
CA CYS A 1000 -5.39 36.24 68.64
C CYS A 1000 -5.88 35.20 67.62
N ARG A 1001 -5.50 33.92 67.76
CA ARG A 1001 -5.85 32.78 66.87
C ARG A 1001 -5.46 32.93 65.38
N ASN A 1002 -4.86 34.04 64.98
CA ASN A 1002 -4.32 34.28 63.64
C ASN A 1002 -3.17 33.32 63.31
N LYS A 1003 -2.99 32.99 62.02
CA LYS A 1003 -1.92 32.09 61.53
C LYS A 1003 -0.70 32.88 61.05
N PHE A 1004 0.48 32.34 61.33
CA PHE A 1004 1.79 32.93 61.00
C PHE A 1004 2.72 31.88 60.40
N HIS A 1005 3.69 32.33 59.59
CA HIS A 1005 4.86 31.51 59.29
C HIS A 1005 5.68 31.34 60.58
N SER A 1006 6.21 30.15 60.81
CA SER A 1006 7.02 29.85 61.99
C SER A 1006 8.21 30.81 62.12
N THR A 1007 8.85 31.15 61.01
CA THR A 1007 9.97 32.09 60.93
C THR A 1007 9.57 33.54 61.25
N CYS A 1008 8.41 33.98 60.75
CA CYS A 1008 7.88 35.31 61.04
C CYS A 1008 7.61 35.49 62.54
N LEU A 1009 7.01 34.47 63.18
CA LEU A 1009 6.67 34.51 64.60
C LEU A 1009 7.92 34.43 65.51
N VAL A 1010 8.91 33.61 65.16
CA VAL A 1010 10.17 33.49 65.93
C VAL A 1010 11.01 34.78 65.84
N ARG A 1011 10.98 35.48 64.70
CA ARG A 1011 11.72 36.73 64.52
C ARG A 1011 11.11 37.90 65.29
N THR A 1012 9.78 38.00 65.35
CA THR A 1012 9.10 39.08 66.07
C THR A 1012 9.07 38.89 67.59
N LEU A 1013 9.31 37.68 68.10
CA LEU A 1013 9.42 37.39 69.53
C LEU A 1013 10.86 37.48 70.08
N ARG A 1014 11.87 37.75 69.25
CA ARG A 1014 13.21 38.12 69.75
C ARG A 1014 13.22 39.62 70.08
N PRO A 1015 13.44 40.04 71.34
CA PRO A 1015 13.63 41.44 71.65
C PRO A 1015 14.87 41.96 70.91
N THR A 1016 14.71 43.06 70.18
CA THR A 1016 15.78 43.76 69.46
C THR A 1016 16.88 44.19 70.43
N ALA A 1017 18.04 43.57 70.36
CA ALA A 1017 19.27 44.16 70.88
C ALA A 1017 19.86 45.06 69.77
N ALA A 1018 19.63 46.37 69.88
CA ALA A 1018 20.47 47.49 69.43
C ALA A 1018 19.60 48.71 69.06
N CYS A 1019 19.28 49.53 70.07
CA CYS A 1019 19.13 50.96 69.87
C CYS A 1019 20.53 51.59 69.98
N THR A 1020 21.09 52.08 68.87
CA THR A 1020 21.94 53.28 68.87
C THR A 1020 21.88 53.93 67.49
N PRO A 1021 21.72 55.26 67.41
CA PRO A 1021 21.49 55.98 66.17
C PRO A 1021 22.81 56.41 65.50
N ALA A 1022 22.77 56.69 64.20
CA ALA A 1022 23.76 57.54 63.55
C ALA A 1022 23.08 58.42 62.47
N PRO A 1023 23.59 59.64 62.24
CA PRO A 1023 22.84 60.77 61.68
C PRO A 1023 22.89 60.85 60.15
N GLY A 1024 22.01 61.69 59.61
CA GLY A 1024 21.65 61.75 58.20
C GLY A 1024 22.68 62.33 57.22
N ALA A 1025 22.51 61.92 55.97
CA ALA A 1025 22.29 62.72 54.77
C ALA A 1025 21.76 61.77 53.69
#